data_AF-A0A0N1H5C3-F1
#
_entry.id   AF-A0A0N1H5C3-F1
#
_cell.length_a   1.000
_cell.length_b   1.000
_cell.length_c   1.000
_cell.angle_alpha   90.00
_cell.angle_beta   90.00
_cell.angle_gamma   90.00
#
_symmetry.space_group_name_H-M   'P 1'
#
loop_
_entity.id
_entity.type
_entity.pdbx_description
1 polymer ?
#
loop_
_entity_poly.entity_id
_entity_poly.type
_entity_poly.pdbx_seq_one_letter_code
_entity_poly.pdbx_strand_id
1 'polypeptide(L)'
;MPSYINFQDDTTYPGAKFRRMVGRQLDLAQGFDDPASFKVKVSNDNPGKLEAAVGVAWIKDQVGGIYFVERDLSPLYVATSGTSGTIVLRVKDSALFDGPNELLLQAIPTGSAIPVRSLLLATYTGSGSDAVLTDVRFTTPGQFIVSRSGPANYGVPNVVAMGLDAFSPGTQYTNLTTGLRYVKATDNTWKIDQGQKGDTGSQGPAGPTGATGPAGATGPKGDKGDPGSAVLPGALLVASFQASAKDKAAADYLCDGVADDVQLQAAINAAKAAGGGVVQLTGGIFNVAATLTITGNADEDNADTITLRGVGAQATTLDMAANVNGIELTNWAMANIEDLGIVVSGSGSGIHSTAVLAGNEVSFWHSSFRNLRLNGGFTSTNTGWGMDLSMPWRSSFENIEIEGTRNGMRLSNQGTVQNAGDCTFTRMFIEIVGTGGTAIHISSPSNNMNQNNFSMVEIGANGSGCTGILIDGASGGASQRFWGLNMEQFQTGINVASGESNVFECNYITGDTGDATNRMFVCGSNAYGNTFSAKWCNVESNGTLKVIEDNNTTSNVPNIFEGIRIENNNSGTVTYSTSSSTVLRDITTFNTGNAMPAGLLRYPVSDVNLSEFHQVDQGFLAWTADPAVISGSGFVLNSGVVYLSRIKVVNRLTVISNLMYYVAVAGTSLTAGQSFVGLYNSSGTLLASSADQTSAMGTTGAKTAAITPQTLSVGYYYVAFLANGTGTAVNVSGAGGNTGVTNINLATGSSRSLQTAAGNTALPASITLGSQTPNIAVRWAGLK
;
A
#
# COMPACT_ATOMS: atom_id res chain seq x y z
N MET A 1 -7.00 46.02 18.44
CA MET A 1 -7.24 45.04 17.36
C MET A 1 -7.24 43.67 17.98
N PRO A 2 -8.33 42.88 17.99
CA PRO A 2 -8.25 41.54 18.52
C PRO A 2 -7.91 40.56 17.39
N SER A 3 -6.62 40.25 17.33
CA SER A 3 -6.00 38.96 16.99
C SER A 3 -6.70 38.07 15.96
N TYR A 4 -6.13 38.02 14.76
CA TYR A 4 -6.25 36.88 13.86
C TYR A 4 -5.71 35.63 14.59
N ILE A 5 -6.57 34.65 14.84
CA ILE A 5 -6.16 33.34 15.39
C ILE A 5 -5.97 32.41 14.19
N ASN A 6 -4.74 31.94 13.98
CA ASN A 6 -4.41 30.94 12.98
C ASN A 6 -5.10 29.61 13.27
N PHE A 7 -5.56 28.93 12.23
CA PHE A 7 -5.81 27.49 12.28
C PHE A 7 -4.46 26.80 12.52
N GLN A 8 -4.35 25.99 13.57
CA GLN A 8 -3.23 25.06 13.69
C GLN A 8 -3.59 23.82 12.87
N ASP A 9 -2.91 23.64 11.73
CA ASP A 9 -2.66 22.31 11.18
C ASP A 9 -1.66 21.60 12.10
N ASP A 10 -2.07 21.29 13.33
CA ASP A 10 -1.24 20.45 14.19
C ASP A 10 -1.40 19.01 13.70
N THR A 11 -0.28 18.44 13.26
CA THR A 11 -0.06 17.08 12.75
C THR A 11 -0.32 15.96 13.78
N THR A 12 -1.17 16.20 14.79
CA THR A 12 -1.42 15.32 15.94
C THR A 12 -2.91 15.18 16.32
N TYR A 13 -3.81 15.26 15.34
CA TYR A 13 -5.17 14.72 15.48
C TYR A 13 -5.27 13.44 14.63
N PRO A 14 -5.21 12.24 15.21
CA PRO A 14 -5.29 11.01 14.44
C PRO A 14 -6.65 10.91 13.74
N GLY A 15 -6.65 11.00 12.41
CA GLY A 15 -7.57 10.52 11.34
C GLY A 15 -9.10 10.50 11.50
N ALA A 16 -9.65 10.55 12.70
CA ALA A 16 -11.05 10.32 13.04
C ALA A 16 -11.67 11.54 13.73
N LYS A 17 -11.71 12.65 12.99
CA LYS A 17 -12.64 13.78 13.13
C LYS A 17 -12.65 14.55 14.45
N PHE A 18 -11.72 15.50 14.56
CA PHE A 18 -11.82 16.67 15.42
C PHE A 18 -11.38 17.90 14.63
N ARG A 19 -12.18 18.98 14.57
CA ARG A 19 -11.93 20.10 13.63
C ARG A 19 -12.24 21.45 14.30
N ARG A 20 -11.24 22.30 14.53
CA ARG A 20 -11.46 23.62 15.16
C ARG A 20 -11.92 24.66 14.11
N MET A 21 -12.98 25.41 14.40
CA MET A 21 -13.37 26.62 13.64
C MET A 21 -13.59 27.76 14.64
N VAL A 22 -13.17 28.99 14.30
CA VAL A 22 -13.31 30.18 15.16
C VAL A 22 -14.35 31.12 14.56
N GLY A 23 -15.52 31.21 15.21
CA GLY A 23 -16.62 32.12 14.85
C GLY A 23 -17.12 32.93 16.05
N ARG A 24 -17.98 33.93 15.84
CA ARG A 24 -18.55 34.74 16.94
C ARG A 24 -19.77 34.03 17.54
N GLN A 25 -20.11 34.33 18.80
CA GLN A 25 -21.26 33.73 19.50
C GLN A 25 -22.62 33.92 18.78
N LEU A 26 -22.75 34.90 17.89
CA LEU A 26 -23.97 35.21 17.14
C LEU A 26 -24.17 34.34 15.90
N ASP A 27 -23.16 33.56 15.53
CA ASP A 27 -23.12 32.74 14.31
C ASP A 27 -23.77 31.34 14.50
N LEU A 28 -24.43 31.10 15.64
CA LEU A 28 -24.95 29.79 16.05
C LEU A 28 -26.42 29.62 15.64
N ALA A 29 -26.71 28.62 14.82
CA ALA A 29 -28.08 28.27 14.39
C ALA A 29 -28.82 27.40 15.42
N GLN A 30 -30.16 27.45 15.39
CA GLN A 30 -31.04 26.59 16.17
C GLN A 30 -31.03 25.17 15.56
N GLY A 31 -30.88 24.12 16.38
CA GLY A 31 -30.71 22.74 15.91
C GLY A 31 -31.99 22.05 15.43
N PHE A 32 -31.83 20.87 14.82
CA PHE A 32 -32.90 19.98 14.33
C PHE A 32 -32.77 18.59 15.00
N ASP A 33 -33.88 17.91 15.30
CA ASP A 33 -33.86 16.54 15.86
C ASP A 33 -33.71 15.49 14.74
N ASP A 34 -32.47 15.08 14.47
CA ASP A 34 -32.07 14.09 13.46
C ASP A 34 -31.02 13.11 14.05
N PRO A 35 -30.87 11.87 13.57
CA PRO A 35 -29.82 10.96 14.05
C PRO A 35 -28.40 11.56 14.05
N ALA A 36 -28.08 12.49 13.15
CA ALA A 36 -26.78 13.17 13.08
C ALA A 36 -26.55 14.27 14.13
N SER A 37 -27.44 14.40 15.13
CA SER A 37 -27.33 15.37 16.22
C SER A 37 -26.84 14.76 17.54
N PHE A 38 -25.95 13.76 17.47
CA PHE A 38 -25.44 13.01 18.62
C PHE A 38 -26.56 12.46 19.53
N LYS A 39 -27.60 11.88 18.91
CA LYS A 39 -28.75 11.34 19.65
C LYS A 39 -28.31 10.23 20.58
N VAL A 40 -28.80 10.26 21.82
CA VAL A 40 -28.45 9.27 22.85
C VAL A 40 -29.57 8.25 22.99
N LYS A 41 -29.18 6.97 23.10
CA LYS A 41 -30.07 5.85 23.39
C LYS A 41 -29.39 4.87 24.34
N VAL A 42 -30.18 3.95 24.92
CA VAL A 42 -29.63 2.72 25.51
C VAL A 42 -29.05 1.89 24.37
N SER A 43 -27.82 1.41 24.51
CA SER A 43 -27.14 0.68 23.43
C SER A 43 -27.69 -0.73 23.29
N ASN A 44 -28.00 -1.12 22.04
CA ASN A 44 -28.32 -2.50 21.69
C ASN A 44 -27.05 -3.32 21.44
N ASP A 45 -25.97 -2.67 21.00
CA ASP A 45 -24.72 -3.30 20.57
C ASP A 45 -23.75 -3.53 21.75
N ASN A 46 -23.92 -2.78 22.84
CA ASN A 46 -23.14 -2.91 24.07
C ASN A 46 -24.06 -2.94 25.30
N PRO A 47 -24.57 -4.12 25.72
CA PRO A 47 -25.45 -4.24 26.87
C PRO A 47 -24.87 -3.57 28.12
N GLY A 48 -25.70 -2.78 28.81
CA GLY A 48 -25.30 -2.05 30.01
C GLY A 48 -24.58 -0.71 29.76
N LYS A 49 -24.51 -0.24 28.51
CA LYS A 49 -23.99 1.09 28.16
C LYS A 49 -25.02 1.96 27.46
N LEU A 50 -24.83 3.27 27.57
CA LEU A 50 -25.49 4.26 26.73
C LEU A 50 -24.65 4.52 25.48
N GLU A 51 -25.31 4.84 24.39
CA GLU A 51 -24.71 5.12 23.09
C GLU A 51 -25.10 6.51 22.62
N ALA A 52 -24.13 7.29 22.15
CA ALA A 52 -24.37 8.49 21.37
C ALA A 52 -24.04 8.21 19.90
N ALA A 53 -25.02 8.46 19.03
CA ALA A 53 -24.87 8.31 17.58
C ALA A 53 -23.74 9.18 17.03
N VAL A 54 -23.26 8.83 15.84
CA VAL A 54 -22.41 9.71 15.01
C VAL A 54 -23.14 11.04 14.75
N GLY A 55 -22.40 12.14 14.57
CA GLY A 55 -23.05 13.45 14.44
C GLY A 55 -22.13 14.65 14.32
N VAL A 56 -22.75 15.84 14.27
CA VAL A 56 -22.08 17.15 14.18
C VAL A 56 -22.65 18.17 15.17
N ALA A 57 -21.80 18.98 15.78
CA ALA A 57 -22.23 20.03 16.70
C ALA A 57 -21.21 21.17 16.85
N TRP A 58 -21.66 22.31 17.39
CA TRP A 58 -20.78 23.33 17.94
C TRP A 58 -20.79 23.23 19.46
N ILE A 59 -19.60 23.15 20.06
CA ILE A 59 -19.44 23.09 21.51
C ILE A 59 -18.78 24.38 21.97
N LYS A 60 -19.52 25.16 22.75
CA LYS A 60 -19.01 26.41 23.32
C LYS A 60 -18.10 26.11 24.51
N ASP A 61 -16.99 26.82 24.56
CA ASP A 61 -16.13 26.88 25.73
C ASP A 61 -16.60 27.96 26.72
N GLN A 62 -16.32 27.76 28.01
CA GLN A 62 -16.64 28.73 29.06
C GLN A 62 -15.89 30.05 28.91
N VAL A 63 -14.72 30.06 28.25
CA VAL A 63 -13.94 31.28 27.96
C VAL A 63 -14.25 31.91 26.59
N GLY A 64 -15.30 31.46 25.89
CA GLY A 64 -15.80 32.09 24.66
C GLY A 64 -15.26 31.51 23.34
N GLY A 65 -14.44 30.45 23.39
CA GLY A 65 -14.10 29.64 22.22
C GLY A 65 -15.28 28.80 21.74
N ILE A 66 -15.27 28.38 20.48
CA ILE A 66 -16.27 27.45 19.92
C ILE A 66 -15.51 26.32 19.22
N TYR A 67 -15.92 25.08 19.44
CA TYR A 67 -15.37 23.88 18.83
C TYR A 67 -16.39 23.32 17.84
N PHE A 68 -15.99 23.11 16.57
CA PHE A 68 -16.79 22.29 15.65
C PHE A 68 -16.41 20.83 15.88
N VAL A 69 -17.39 19.98 16.07
CA VAL A 69 -17.13 18.55 16.29
C VAL A 69 -17.93 17.77 15.28
N GLU A 70 -17.28 16.80 14.66
CA GLU A 70 -17.87 15.88 13.69
C GLU A 70 -17.41 14.48 14.06
N ARG A 71 -18.28 13.50 13.90
CA ARG A 71 -17.92 12.09 14.05
C ARG A 71 -18.73 11.28 13.05
N ASP A 72 -18.08 10.42 12.28
CA ASP A 72 -18.70 9.61 11.22
C ASP A 72 -18.32 8.12 11.24
N LEU A 73 -17.22 7.73 11.90
CA LEU A 73 -16.73 6.35 11.85
C LEU A 73 -17.57 5.37 12.70
N SER A 74 -17.93 5.72 13.95
CA SER A 74 -18.66 4.80 14.86
C SER A 74 -19.31 5.55 16.03
N PRO A 75 -20.42 5.07 16.62
CA PRO A 75 -21.01 5.63 17.84
C PRO A 75 -20.03 5.69 19.03
N LEU A 76 -20.33 6.54 20.02
CA LEU A 76 -19.61 6.59 21.30
C LEU A 76 -20.41 5.85 22.37
N TYR A 77 -19.70 5.19 23.30
CA TYR A 77 -20.33 4.42 24.36
C TYR A 77 -19.86 4.88 25.74
N VAL A 78 -20.77 4.92 26.71
CA VAL A 78 -20.44 5.25 28.10
C VAL A 78 -21.24 4.38 29.07
N ALA A 79 -20.58 3.91 30.12
CA ALA A 79 -21.26 3.28 31.25
C ALA A 79 -21.75 4.36 32.22
N THR A 80 -22.95 4.18 32.77
CA THR A 80 -23.48 5.08 33.81
C THR A 80 -22.96 4.66 35.19
N SER A 81 -22.32 5.57 35.92
CA SER A 81 -21.86 5.36 37.30
C SER A 81 -22.77 6.07 38.30
N GLY A 82 -24.03 5.63 38.45
CA GLY A 82 -24.95 6.20 39.45
C GLY A 82 -26.43 5.99 39.11
N THR A 83 -27.32 6.37 40.03
CA THR A 83 -28.79 6.26 39.88
C THR A 83 -29.42 7.43 39.13
N SER A 84 -28.70 8.54 38.92
CA SER A 84 -29.10 9.64 38.03
C SER A 84 -27.92 10.53 37.64
N GLY A 85 -28.02 11.24 36.53
CA GLY A 85 -27.01 12.20 36.08
C GLY A 85 -27.27 12.82 34.72
N THR A 86 -26.24 13.43 34.14
CA THR A 86 -26.26 14.08 32.82
C THR A 86 -25.26 13.41 31.89
N ILE A 87 -25.67 13.13 30.66
CA ILE A 87 -24.82 12.65 29.58
C ILE A 87 -24.29 13.84 28.80
N VAL A 88 -22.97 13.92 28.67
CA VAL A 88 -22.29 14.99 27.97
C VAL A 88 -21.30 14.46 26.93
N LEU A 89 -21.17 15.19 25.82
CA LEU A 89 -20.07 15.04 24.88
C LEU A 89 -19.01 16.10 25.20
N ARG A 90 -17.85 15.70 25.70
CA ARG A 90 -16.74 16.58 26.07
C ARG A 90 -15.67 16.59 25.00
N VAL A 91 -15.13 17.78 24.74
CA VAL A 91 -13.90 17.98 23.98
C VAL A 91 -12.70 17.99 24.93
N LYS A 92 -11.74 17.08 24.72
CA LYS A 92 -10.40 17.18 25.30
C LYS A 92 -9.46 17.85 24.31
N ASP A 93 -8.62 18.73 24.81
CA ASP A 93 -7.62 19.48 24.05
C ASP A 93 -6.27 19.41 24.77
N SER A 94 -5.27 18.86 24.09
CA SER A 94 -3.93 18.70 24.62
C SER A 94 -3.25 20.04 24.90
N ALA A 95 -3.59 21.09 24.15
CA ALA A 95 -3.06 22.44 24.37
C ALA A 95 -3.57 23.06 25.67
N LEU A 96 -4.66 22.52 26.22
CA LEU A 96 -5.20 22.88 27.53
C LEU A 96 -4.90 21.81 28.60
N PHE A 97 -3.95 20.91 28.33
CA PHE A 97 -3.47 19.87 29.25
C PHE A 97 -4.53 18.82 29.64
N ASP A 98 -5.57 18.61 28.83
CA ASP A 98 -6.63 17.62 29.09
C ASP A 98 -6.27 16.18 28.71
N GLY A 99 -5.07 15.95 28.15
CA GLY A 99 -4.66 14.68 27.54
C GLY A 99 -4.63 14.75 26.02
N PRO A 100 -4.72 13.62 25.29
CA PRO A 100 -4.78 13.66 23.83
C PRO A 100 -6.09 14.32 23.38
N ASN A 101 -6.04 14.89 22.19
CA ASN A 101 -7.22 15.48 21.57
C ASN A 101 -8.26 14.40 21.25
N GLU A 102 -9.42 14.43 21.93
CA GLU A 102 -10.47 13.44 21.74
C GLU A 102 -11.88 13.98 22.05
N LEU A 103 -12.89 13.38 21.40
CA LEU A 103 -14.29 13.50 21.78
C LEU A 103 -14.64 12.37 22.75
N LEU A 104 -14.97 12.75 23.99
CA LEU A 104 -15.27 11.82 25.06
C LEU A 104 -16.75 11.92 25.46
N LEU A 105 -17.47 10.82 25.33
CA LEU A 105 -18.81 10.70 25.90
C LEU A 105 -18.69 10.37 27.40
N GLN A 106 -19.34 11.16 28.25
CA GLN A 106 -19.27 11.01 29.71
C GLN A 106 -20.66 11.01 30.34
N ALA A 107 -20.83 10.16 31.36
CA ALA A 107 -21.97 10.21 32.27
C ALA A 107 -21.51 10.92 33.56
N ILE A 108 -22.10 12.09 33.84
CA ILE A 108 -21.77 12.94 34.99
C ILE A 108 -22.86 12.74 36.05
N PRO A 109 -22.57 12.16 37.22
CA PRO A 109 -23.58 11.95 38.26
C PRO A 109 -24.22 13.26 38.73
N THR A 110 -25.49 13.19 39.12
CA THR A 110 -26.25 14.35 39.64
C THR A 110 -25.47 15.05 40.76
N GLY A 111 -25.35 16.38 40.67
CA GLY A 111 -24.61 17.21 41.63
C GLY A 111 -23.10 17.32 41.39
N SER A 112 -22.54 16.58 40.42
CA SER A 112 -21.16 16.74 39.99
C SER A 112 -20.99 17.91 39.02
N ALA A 113 -19.84 18.56 39.05
CA ALA A 113 -19.53 19.64 38.11
C ALA A 113 -19.44 19.10 36.69
N ILE A 114 -20.12 19.75 35.76
CA ILE A 114 -20.01 19.44 34.34
C ILE A 114 -18.68 20.00 33.84
N PRO A 115 -17.82 19.19 33.18
CA PRO A 115 -16.58 19.67 32.62
C PRO A 115 -16.79 20.83 31.63
N VAL A 116 -15.79 21.70 31.53
CA VAL A 116 -15.77 22.73 30.48
C VAL A 116 -15.72 22.07 29.10
N ARG A 117 -16.22 22.77 28.07
CA ARG A 117 -16.28 22.27 26.68
C ARG A 117 -17.11 20.98 26.54
N SER A 118 -18.24 20.96 27.22
CA SER A 118 -19.21 19.87 27.18
C SER A 118 -20.53 20.32 26.54
N LEU A 119 -21.03 19.50 25.62
CA LEU A 119 -22.39 19.57 25.11
C LEU A 119 -23.27 18.60 25.93
N LEU A 120 -24.40 19.08 26.45
CA LEU A 120 -25.34 18.25 27.20
C LEU A 120 -26.27 17.58 26.20
N LEU A 121 -26.39 16.26 26.31
CA LEU A 121 -27.18 15.45 25.38
C LEU A 121 -28.46 14.96 26.02
N ALA A 122 -28.38 14.38 27.21
CA ALA A 122 -29.54 13.85 27.92
C ALA A 122 -29.32 13.90 29.42
N THR A 123 -30.39 13.89 30.21
CA THR A 123 -30.34 13.45 31.60
C THR A 123 -30.75 11.98 31.68
N TYR A 124 -30.24 11.25 32.67
CA TYR A 124 -30.57 9.85 32.90
C TYR A 124 -30.99 9.59 34.35
N THR A 125 -31.87 8.61 34.53
CA THR A 125 -32.13 7.95 35.83
C THR A 125 -32.03 6.44 35.67
N GLY A 126 -31.56 5.72 36.69
CA GLY A 126 -31.21 4.31 36.61
C GLY A 126 -29.79 4.10 36.07
N SER A 127 -29.45 2.84 35.76
CA SER A 127 -28.12 2.46 35.28
C SER A 127 -28.17 1.45 34.14
N GLY A 128 -27.21 1.51 33.23
CA GLY A 128 -27.01 0.52 32.19
C GLY A 128 -28.19 0.40 31.22
N SER A 129 -28.71 -0.82 31.06
CA SER A 129 -29.84 -1.13 30.16
C SER A 129 -31.17 -0.58 30.63
N ASP A 130 -31.30 -0.25 31.92
CA ASP A 130 -32.55 0.24 32.54
C ASP A 130 -32.57 1.76 32.69
N ALA A 131 -31.60 2.45 32.09
CA ALA A 131 -31.50 3.90 32.15
C ALA A 131 -32.63 4.56 31.35
N VAL A 132 -33.43 5.37 32.02
CA VAL A 132 -34.43 6.23 31.38
C VAL A 132 -33.76 7.55 31.00
N LEU A 133 -33.79 7.87 29.71
CA LEU A 133 -33.17 9.07 29.16
C LEU A 133 -34.22 10.16 28.91
N THR A 134 -33.88 11.40 29.26
CA THR A 134 -34.62 12.60 28.84
C THR A 134 -33.70 13.45 28.00
N ASP A 135 -34.08 13.70 26.75
CA ASP A 135 -33.30 14.50 25.81
C ASP A 135 -33.28 15.98 26.24
N VAL A 136 -32.08 16.56 26.33
CA VAL A 136 -31.90 17.98 26.71
C VAL A 136 -31.12 18.79 25.68
N ARG A 137 -30.85 18.21 24.51
CA ARG A 137 -30.05 18.79 23.41
C ARG A 137 -30.56 20.15 22.93
N PHE A 138 -31.87 20.36 23.01
CA PHE A 138 -32.54 21.57 22.49
C PHE A 138 -33.17 22.43 23.57
N THR A 139 -33.16 21.98 24.83
CA THR A 139 -33.82 22.66 25.95
C THR A 139 -32.81 23.31 26.90
N THR A 140 -31.53 22.96 26.81
CA THR A 140 -30.46 23.55 27.62
C THR A 140 -30.07 24.93 27.08
N PRO A 141 -30.23 26.02 27.84
CA PRO A 141 -29.87 27.36 27.39
C PRO A 141 -28.37 27.49 27.08
N GLY A 142 -28.04 28.13 25.95
CA GLY A 142 -26.65 28.41 25.56
C GLY A 142 -25.92 27.26 24.86
N GLN A 143 -26.62 26.17 24.53
CA GLN A 143 -26.13 25.08 23.69
C GLN A 143 -26.70 25.15 22.28
N PHE A 144 -25.91 24.74 21.29
CA PHE A 144 -26.26 24.89 19.89
C PHE A 144 -25.82 23.66 19.10
N ILE A 145 -26.75 23.03 18.41
CA ILE A 145 -26.52 21.85 17.58
C ILE A 145 -26.85 22.23 16.13
N VAL A 146 -26.08 21.72 15.17
CA VAL A 146 -26.16 22.17 13.77
C VAL A 146 -27.14 21.30 12.98
N SER A 147 -27.76 21.88 11.96
CA SER A 147 -28.44 21.12 10.91
C SER A 147 -27.48 20.20 10.16
N ARG A 148 -28.05 19.30 9.34
CA ARG A 148 -27.42 18.28 8.47
C ARG A 148 -26.23 18.74 7.60
N SER A 149 -25.93 20.03 7.63
CA SER A 149 -25.20 20.76 6.63
C SER A 149 -24.23 21.77 7.24
N GLY A 150 -23.36 21.33 8.15
CA GLY A 150 -22.34 22.22 8.72
C GLY A 150 -21.55 22.94 7.61
N PRO A 151 -21.11 24.19 7.82
CA PRO A 151 -20.58 25.02 6.75
C PRO A 151 -19.41 24.35 6.02
N ALA A 152 -18.58 23.59 6.75
CA ALA A 152 -17.40 22.86 6.29
C ALA A 152 -17.60 21.88 5.11
N ASN A 153 -18.82 21.34 4.91
CA ASN A 153 -19.09 20.28 3.91
C ASN A 153 -19.65 20.79 2.57
N TYR A 154 -19.85 22.09 2.39
CA TYR A 154 -20.48 22.64 1.17
C TYR A 154 -19.52 23.51 0.36
N GLY A 155 -18.74 22.88 -0.51
CA GLY A 155 -18.21 23.49 -1.74
C GLY A 155 -17.85 25.00 -1.70
N VAL A 156 -18.14 25.71 -2.79
CA VAL A 156 -18.01 27.18 -2.82
C VAL A 156 -19.14 27.77 -1.95
N PRO A 157 -18.89 28.82 -1.12
CA PRO A 157 -19.87 29.34 -0.18
C PRO A 157 -21.21 29.70 -0.86
N ASN A 158 -22.24 28.90 -0.63
CA ASN A 158 -23.59 29.21 -1.05
C ASN A 158 -24.33 29.91 0.10
N VAL A 159 -24.33 31.24 0.05
CA VAL A 159 -24.79 32.11 1.14
C VAL A 159 -26.22 31.79 1.60
N VAL A 160 -27.10 31.42 0.67
CA VAL A 160 -28.54 31.17 0.93
C VAL A 160 -28.80 29.73 1.37
N ALA A 161 -28.13 28.75 0.76
CA ALA A 161 -28.36 27.34 1.08
C ALA A 161 -27.72 26.90 2.40
N MET A 162 -26.64 27.57 2.80
CA MET A 162 -25.85 27.20 3.99
C MET A 162 -26.14 28.06 5.22
N GLY A 163 -27.07 29.03 5.12
CA GLY A 163 -27.33 30.00 6.19
C GLY A 163 -26.10 30.83 6.58
N LEU A 164 -25.17 31.01 5.64
CA LEU A 164 -23.91 31.73 5.87
C LEU A 164 -24.11 33.27 5.93
N ASP A 165 -25.28 33.75 5.53
CA ASP A 165 -25.75 35.13 5.69
C ASP A 165 -25.85 35.54 7.16
N ALA A 166 -26.16 34.61 8.07
CA ALA A 166 -26.25 34.87 9.51
C ALA A 166 -24.90 35.23 10.17
N PHE A 167 -23.77 34.92 9.52
CA PHE A 167 -22.44 35.10 10.10
C PHE A 167 -21.94 36.54 10.00
N SER A 168 -21.15 37.03 10.96
CA SER A 168 -20.61 38.40 10.89
C SER A 168 -19.45 38.56 9.90
N PRO A 169 -19.18 39.77 9.38
CA PRO A 169 -17.91 40.06 8.72
C PRO A 169 -16.69 39.70 9.57
N GLY A 170 -15.72 39.05 8.95
CA GLY A 170 -14.52 38.48 9.55
C GLY A 170 -14.63 36.98 9.87
N THR A 171 -15.82 36.38 9.79
CA THR A 171 -15.98 34.93 9.94
C THR A 171 -15.25 34.21 8.83
N GLN A 172 -14.54 33.14 9.19
CA GLN A 172 -13.75 32.32 8.29
C GLN A 172 -14.40 30.95 8.09
N TYR A 173 -14.41 30.52 6.84
CA TYR A 173 -14.94 29.24 6.38
C TYR A 173 -13.86 28.57 5.55
N THR A 174 -13.43 27.37 5.94
CA THR A 174 -12.51 26.57 5.12
C THR A 174 -13.32 25.47 4.45
N ASN A 175 -13.26 25.42 3.12
CA ASN A 175 -13.77 24.30 2.37
C ASN A 175 -12.78 23.13 2.52
N LEU A 176 -13.22 22.06 3.16
CA LEU A 176 -12.35 20.92 3.48
C LEU A 176 -12.17 19.94 2.31
N THR A 177 -12.98 20.06 1.27
CA THR A 177 -12.82 19.31 0.01
C THR A 177 -11.77 19.96 -0.88
N THR A 178 -11.67 21.29 -0.88
CA THR A 178 -10.76 22.03 -1.77
C THR A 178 -9.56 22.66 -1.05
N GLY A 179 -9.56 22.71 0.28
CA GLY A 179 -8.55 23.40 1.10
C GLY A 179 -8.64 24.93 1.05
N LEU A 180 -9.56 25.50 0.26
CA LEU A 180 -9.69 26.95 0.10
C LEU A 180 -10.35 27.59 1.31
N ARG A 181 -9.71 28.64 1.81
CA ARG A 181 -10.23 29.47 2.91
C ARG A 181 -11.00 30.66 2.35
N TYR A 182 -12.18 30.91 2.91
CA TYR A 182 -13.02 32.06 2.62
C TYR A 182 -13.19 32.90 3.89
N VAL A 183 -13.22 34.22 3.72
CA VAL A 183 -13.50 35.19 4.79
C VAL A 183 -14.72 36.00 4.37
N LYS A 184 -15.68 36.17 5.29
CA LYS A 184 -16.79 37.10 5.07
C LYS A 184 -16.27 38.53 5.15
N ALA A 185 -16.28 39.26 4.04
CA ALA A 185 -15.85 40.65 3.98
C ALA A 185 -16.88 41.58 4.64
N THR A 186 -16.49 42.84 4.89
CA THR A 186 -17.36 43.88 5.49
C THR A 186 -18.57 44.23 4.64
N ASP A 187 -18.56 43.87 3.36
CA ASP A 187 -19.68 43.98 2.43
C ASP A 187 -20.66 42.78 2.49
N ASN A 188 -20.52 41.90 3.49
CA ASN A 188 -21.27 40.66 3.69
C ASN A 188 -21.09 39.59 2.61
N THR A 189 -20.15 39.75 1.68
CA THR A 189 -19.80 38.73 0.69
C THR A 189 -18.69 37.80 1.19
N TRP A 190 -18.70 36.54 0.77
CA TRP A 190 -17.62 35.60 1.08
C TRP A 190 -16.55 35.66 0.00
N LYS A 191 -15.31 35.94 0.40
CA LYS A 191 -14.16 36.07 -0.52
C LYS A 191 -13.10 35.05 -0.15
N ILE A 192 -12.40 34.47 -1.13
CA ILE A 192 -11.27 33.59 -0.85
C ILE A 192 -10.17 34.43 -0.19
N ASP A 193 -9.63 33.96 0.93
CA ASP A 193 -8.50 34.55 1.64
C ASP A 193 -7.21 34.25 0.87
N GLN A 194 -7.09 34.83 -0.33
CA GLN A 194 -5.80 34.95 -1.01
C GLN A 194 -5.15 36.19 -0.43
N GLY A 195 -4.01 36.02 0.26
CA GLY A 195 -3.31 37.10 0.96
C GLY A 195 -3.35 38.44 0.19
N GLN A 196 -3.86 39.48 0.86
CA GLN A 196 -4.27 40.77 0.30
C GLN A 196 -3.34 41.35 -0.78
N LYS A 197 -3.96 41.94 -1.83
CA LYS A 197 -3.52 43.23 -2.38
C LYS A 197 -4.71 44.11 -2.82
N GLY A 198 -4.84 45.27 -2.16
CA GLY A 198 -5.22 46.58 -2.74
C GLY A 198 -6.70 46.94 -2.89
N ASP A 199 -7.17 47.86 -2.04
CA ASP A 199 -8.47 48.55 -2.09
C ASP A 199 -8.71 49.41 -3.35
N THR A 200 -9.98 49.57 -3.76
CA THR A 200 -10.68 50.78 -4.27
C THR A 200 -12.11 50.36 -4.68
N GLY A 201 -13.24 51.01 -4.37
CA GLY A 201 -13.58 52.21 -3.61
C GLY A 201 -15.10 52.21 -3.33
N SER A 202 -15.54 53.00 -2.35
CA SER A 202 -16.90 53.03 -1.78
C SER A 202 -17.87 54.00 -2.47
N GLN A 203 -19.14 53.63 -2.67
CA GLN A 203 -20.33 54.52 -2.63
C GLN A 203 -21.63 53.67 -2.75
N GLY A 204 -22.75 53.88 -2.04
CA GLY A 204 -23.16 54.78 -0.95
C GLY A 204 -24.44 54.20 -0.27
N PRO A 205 -24.92 54.75 0.87
CA PRO A 205 -25.94 54.06 1.68
C PRO A 205 -27.41 54.37 1.32
N ALA A 206 -28.20 53.29 1.40
CA ALA A 206 -29.57 53.10 1.92
C ALA A 206 -30.74 54.01 1.52
N GLY A 207 -31.87 53.34 1.21
CA GLY A 207 -33.22 53.81 1.57
C GLY A 207 -33.95 52.74 2.41
N PRO A 208 -34.51 53.06 3.58
CA PRO A 208 -35.23 52.10 4.42
C PRO A 208 -36.74 52.06 4.13
N THR A 209 -37.26 50.84 4.22
CA THR A 209 -38.52 50.42 4.88
C THR A 209 -39.89 50.80 4.30
N GLY A 210 -40.71 49.77 4.10
CA GLY A 210 -42.16 49.82 4.25
C GLY A 210 -42.73 48.41 4.43
N ALA A 211 -43.06 48.05 5.68
CA ALA A 211 -43.73 46.79 6.03
C ALA A 211 -45.23 46.86 5.71
N THR A 212 -45.84 45.76 5.26
CA THR A 212 -47.28 45.48 5.50
C THR A 212 -47.60 43.99 5.35
N GLY A 213 -48.02 43.38 6.46
CA GLY A 213 -49.16 42.43 6.61
C GLY A 213 -49.12 41.04 5.94
N PRO A 214 -49.29 39.94 6.71
CA PRO A 214 -49.47 38.61 6.12
C PRO A 214 -50.85 38.51 5.45
N ALA A 215 -50.89 38.16 4.16
CA ALA A 215 -52.10 37.69 3.48
C ALA A 215 -52.18 36.16 3.58
N GLY A 216 -53.40 35.66 3.82
CA GLY A 216 -53.70 34.30 4.26
C GLY A 216 -53.33 33.16 3.31
N ALA A 217 -53.41 31.95 3.87
CA ALA A 217 -53.01 30.68 3.27
C ALA A 217 -53.53 30.50 1.83
N THR A 218 -52.61 30.38 0.89
CA THR A 218 -52.86 29.83 -0.44
C THR A 218 -52.45 28.36 -0.42
N GLY A 219 -53.25 27.50 -1.06
CA GLY A 219 -53.19 26.03 -1.03
C GLY A 219 -51.84 25.41 -1.46
N PRO A 220 -51.73 24.07 -1.39
CA PRO A 220 -50.46 23.36 -1.51
C PRO A 220 -49.69 23.80 -2.75
N LYS A 221 -48.48 24.31 -2.54
CA LYS A 221 -47.51 24.61 -3.60
C LYS A 221 -47.15 23.28 -4.26
N GLY A 222 -47.34 23.20 -5.58
CA GLY A 222 -46.95 22.05 -6.39
C GLY A 222 -45.48 21.69 -6.24
N ASP A 223 -45.16 20.45 -6.60
CA ASP A 223 -43.86 19.81 -6.43
C ASP A 223 -42.69 20.77 -6.71
N LYS A 224 -41.82 20.91 -5.71
CA LYS A 224 -40.59 21.67 -5.83
C LYS A 224 -39.73 20.98 -6.87
N GLY A 225 -39.52 21.63 -8.03
CA GLY A 225 -38.62 21.13 -9.06
C GLY A 225 -37.23 20.82 -8.50
N ASP A 226 -36.64 19.75 -9.00
CA ASP A 226 -35.33 19.25 -8.58
C ASP A 226 -34.26 20.36 -8.59
N PRO A 227 -33.31 20.36 -7.65
CA PRO A 227 -32.19 21.29 -7.71
C PRO A 227 -31.38 21.04 -8.99
N GLY A 228 -31.44 21.98 -9.94
CA GLY A 228 -30.62 21.91 -11.17
C GLY A 228 -29.12 21.86 -10.88
N SER A 229 -28.36 21.29 -11.81
CA SER A 229 -26.91 21.15 -11.75
C SER A 229 -26.26 22.53 -11.60
N ALA A 230 -25.41 22.73 -10.59
CA ALA A 230 -24.69 24.00 -10.44
C ALA A 230 -23.63 24.11 -11.56
N VAL A 231 -23.79 25.09 -12.44
CA VAL A 231 -22.86 25.35 -13.55
C VAL A 231 -21.59 26.01 -13.01
N LEU A 232 -20.43 25.47 -13.33
CA LEU A 232 -19.15 26.07 -12.99
C LEU A 232 -18.93 27.35 -13.83
N PRO A 233 -18.45 28.47 -13.23
CA PRO A 233 -18.16 29.67 -14.00
C PRO A 233 -17.16 29.40 -15.14
N GLY A 234 -17.56 29.70 -16.38
CA GLY A 234 -16.72 29.51 -17.57
C GLY A 234 -16.72 28.09 -18.17
N ALA A 235 -17.51 27.17 -17.64
CA ALA A 235 -17.71 25.85 -18.25
C ALA A 235 -18.74 25.89 -19.39
N LEU A 236 -18.53 25.08 -20.42
CA LEU A 236 -19.54 24.76 -21.43
C LEU A 236 -20.48 23.70 -20.85
N LEU A 237 -21.74 24.05 -20.66
CA LEU A 237 -22.75 23.12 -20.14
C LEU A 237 -23.40 22.34 -21.29
N VAL A 238 -23.32 21.01 -21.23
CA VAL A 238 -24.03 20.08 -22.11
C VAL A 238 -25.13 19.40 -21.31
N ALA A 239 -26.39 19.67 -21.67
CA ALA A 239 -27.55 19.09 -21.00
C ALA A 239 -28.04 17.83 -21.73
N SER A 240 -28.19 16.73 -20.99
CA SER A 240 -28.86 15.52 -21.47
C SER A 240 -30.32 15.80 -21.83
N PHE A 241 -30.92 14.94 -22.66
CA PHE A 241 -32.35 15.03 -22.97
C PHE A 241 -33.23 14.83 -21.72
N GLN A 242 -32.70 14.23 -20.65
CA GLN A 242 -33.37 13.98 -19.37
C GLN A 242 -33.15 15.11 -18.35
N ALA A 243 -32.30 16.10 -18.66
CA ALA A 243 -31.98 17.17 -17.74
C ALA A 243 -33.20 18.03 -17.37
N SER A 244 -33.14 18.67 -16.20
CA SER A 244 -34.18 19.56 -15.71
C SER A 244 -34.43 20.73 -16.67
N ALA A 245 -35.63 21.29 -16.69
CA ALA A 245 -35.94 22.46 -17.53
C ALA A 245 -35.01 23.65 -17.24
N LYS A 246 -34.58 23.79 -15.98
CA LYS A 246 -33.61 24.80 -15.55
C LYS A 246 -32.24 24.56 -16.18
N ASP A 247 -31.76 23.33 -16.17
CA ASP A 247 -30.45 23.00 -16.73
C ASP A 247 -30.45 23.11 -18.25
N LYS A 248 -31.52 22.67 -18.93
CA LYS A 248 -31.70 22.86 -20.37
C LYS A 248 -31.73 24.33 -20.77
N ALA A 249 -32.35 25.19 -19.96
CA ALA A 249 -32.38 26.63 -20.22
C ALA A 249 -31.02 27.31 -20.03
N ALA A 250 -30.12 26.70 -19.24
CA ALA A 250 -28.78 27.21 -18.98
C ALA A 250 -27.70 26.57 -19.87
N ALA A 251 -28.04 25.54 -20.65
CA ALA A 251 -27.07 24.77 -21.42
C ALA A 251 -26.62 25.50 -22.69
N ASP A 252 -25.32 25.39 -22.98
CA ASP A 252 -24.74 25.83 -24.25
C ASP A 252 -25.05 24.83 -25.36
N TYR A 253 -25.14 23.55 -25.01
CA TYR A 253 -25.46 22.45 -25.91
C TYR A 253 -26.59 21.59 -25.34
N LEU A 254 -27.64 21.35 -26.14
CA LEU A 254 -28.78 20.50 -25.77
C LEU A 254 -28.76 19.20 -26.56
N CYS A 255 -28.66 18.09 -25.84
CA CYS A 255 -28.81 16.75 -26.38
C CYS A 255 -30.30 16.40 -26.57
N ASP A 256 -30.60 15.61 -27.60
CA ASP A 256 -31.95 15.17 -27.93
C ASP A 256 -32.20 13.70 -27.54
N GLY A 257 -31.17 13.00 -27.06
CA GLY A 257 -31.25 11.60 -26.67
C GLY A 257 -31.03 10.65 -27.85
N VAL A 258 -30.56 11.15 -28.99
CA VAL A 258 -30.25 10.36 -30.18
C VAL A 258 -28.91 10.84 -30.74
N ALA A 259 -27.87 10.00 -30.65
CA ALA A 259 -26.53 10.34 -31.15
C ALA A 259 -26.01 11.66 -30.55
N ASP A 260 -26.03 11.73 -29.22
CA ASP A 260 -25.58 12.87 -28.43
C ASP A 260 -24.06 13.14 -28.56
N ASP A 261 -23.31 12.23 -29.22
CA ASP A 261 -21.91 12.42 -29.60
C ASP A 261 -21.69 13.70 -30.39
N VAL A 262 -22.67 14.15 -31.20
CA VAL A 262 -22.55 15.37 -31.99
C VAL A 262 -22.39 16.60 -31.09
N GLN A 263 -23.24 16.75 -30.08
CA GLN A 263 -23.22 17.90 -29.16
C GLN A 263 -22.04 17.80 -28.19
N LEU A 264 -21.75 16.59 -27.70
CA LEU A 264 -20.61 16.34 -26.81
C LEU A 264 -19.29 16.68 -27.52
N GLN A 265 -19.08 16.20 -28.75
CA GLN A 265 -17.88 16.49 -29.51
C GLN A 265 -17.79 17.97 -29.90
N ALA A 266 -18.92 18.62 -30.22
CA ALA A 266 -18.94 20.05 -30.50
C ALA A 266 -18.48 20.88 -29.28
N ALA A 267 -18.91 20.51 -28.07
CA ALA A 267 -18.46 21.15 -26.84
C ALA A 267 -16.96 20.93 -26.56
N ILE A 268 -16.46 19.69 -26.76
CA ILE A 268 -15.02 19.38 -26.64
C ILE A 268 -14.20 20.22 -27.64
N ASN A 269 -14.65 20.30 -28.90
CA ASN A 269 -13.98 21.09 -29.93
C ASN A 269 -13.99 22.59 -29.60
N ALA A 270 -15.08 23.10 -29.03
CA ALA A 270 -15.17 24.51 -28.61
C ALA A 270 -14.23 24.82 -27.44
N ALA A 271 -14.14 23.94 -26.44
CA ALA A 271 -13.16 24.07 -25.36
C ALA A 271 -11.73 24.04 -25.92
N LYS A 272 -11.43 23.11 -26.84
CA LYS A 272 -10.14 23.04 -27.50
C LYS A 272 -9.79 24.31 -28.26
N ALA A 273 -10.73 24.85 -29.05
CA ALA A 273 -10.54 26.08 -29.80
C ALA A 273 -10.29 27.31 -28.89
N ALA A 274 -10.72 27.25 -27.64
CA ALA A 274 -10.49 28.29 -26.62
C ALA A 274 -9.14 28.14 -25.89
N GLY A 275 -8.31 27.14 -26.23
CA GLY A 275 -7.05 26.86 -25.54
C GLY A 275 -7.21 25.93 -24.33
N GLY A 276 -8.28 25.13 -24.29
CA GLY A 276 -8.66 24.30 -23.15
C GLY A 276 -9.91 24.81 -22.42
N GLY A 277 -10.41 24.02 -21.47
CA GLY A 277 -11.59 24.40 -20.70
C GLY A 277 -12.35 23.23 -20.09
N VAL A 278 -13.49 23.54 -19.50
CA VAL A 278 -14.38 22.57 -18.85
C VAL A 278 -15.62 22.36 -19.71
N VAL A 279 -15.88 21.10 -20.08
CA VAL A 279 -17.15 20.62 -20.61
C VAL A 279 -17.88 19.92 -19.46
N GLN A 280 -18.91 20.57 -18.93
CA GLN A 280 -19.71 20.05 -17.84
C GLN A 280 -20.97 19.37 -18.37
N LEU A 281 -21.19 18.13 -17.97
CA LEU A 281 -22.35 17.33 -18.33
C LEU A 281 -23.36 17.35 -17.18
N THR A 282 -24.64 17.49 -17.50
CA THR A 282 -25.71 17.32 -16.50
C THR A 282 -25.88 15.85 -16.10
N GLY A 283 -26.73 15.59 -15.11
CA GLY A 283 -27.25 14.25 -14.89
C GLY A 283 -28.11 13.77 -16.08
N GLY A 284 -28.21 12.44 -16.23
CA GLY A 284 -28.93 11.75 -17.27
C GLY A 284 -28.04 10.89 -18.17
N ILE A 285 -28.69 10.18 -19.08
CA ILE A 285 -28.07 9.32 -20.09
C ILE A 285 -27.82 10.14 -21.35
N PHE A 286 -26.62 10.00 -21.90
CA PHE A 286 -26.22 10.50 -23.22
C PHE A 286 -26.04 9.28 -24.13
N ASN A 287 -26.80 9.20 -25.22
CA ASN A 287 -26.73 8.08 -26.15
C ASN A 287 -25.70 8.37 -27.24
N VAL A 288 -24.55 7.70 -27.20
CA VAL A 288 -23.34 8.08 -27.96
C VAL A 288 -23.10 7.09 -29.11
N ALA A 289 -23.28 7.53 -30.36
CA ALA A 289 -23.18 6.68 -31.54
C ALA A 289 -21.77 6.62 -32.15
N ALA A 290 -20.89 7.55 -31.78
CA ALA A 290 -19.50 7.61 -32.23
C ALA A 290 -18.55 7.99 -31.08
N THR A 291 -17.30 7.53 -31.16
CA THR A 291 -16.27 7.78 -30.14
C THR A 291 -16.03 9.27 -29.93
N LEU A 292 -16.00 9.71 -28.67
CA LEU A 292 -15.61 11.08 -28.31
C LEU A 292 -14.09 11.18 -28.32
N THR A 293 -13.52 12.17 -29.00
CA THR A 293 -12.06 12.29 -29.13
C THR A 293 -11.54 13.58 -28.49
N ILE A 294 -10.52 13.43 -27.65
CA ILE A 294 -9.71 14.52 -27.11
C ILE A 294 -8.31 14.40 -27.71
N THR A 295 -7.94 15.39 -28.51
CA THR A 295 -6.63 15.44 -29.19
C THR A 295 -5.77 16.55 -28.60
N GLY A 296 -4.51 16.23 -28.28
CA GLY A 296 -3.53 17.23 -27.86
C GLY A 296 -2.92 18.02 -29.02
N ASN A 297 -1.84 18.76 -28.72
CA ASN A 297 -1.12 19.59 -29.71
C ASN A 297 0.22 18.99 -30.15
N ALA A 298 0.58 17.79 -29.66
CA ALA A 298 1.93 17.22 -29.78
C ALA A 298 3.06 18.16 -29.30
N ASP A 299 2.76 19.01 -28.31
CA ASP A 299 3.67 19.98 -27.71
C ASP A 299 3.44 20.03 -26.19
N GLU A 300 4.50 19.76 -25.41
CA GLU A 300 4.45 19.76 -23.95
C GLU A 300 4.42 21.18 -23.36
N ASP A 301 4.91 22.18 -24.09
CA ASP A 301 5.01 23.57 -23.65
C ASP A 301 3.73 24.38 -23.93
N ASN A 302 2.81 23.84 -24.75
CA ASN A 302 1.59 24.52 -25.18
C ASN A 302 0.36 23.58 -25.12
N ALA A 303 0.05 23.15 -23.91
CA ALA A 303 -0.94 22.12 -23.64
C ALA A 303 -2.35 22.70 -23.40
N ASP A 304 -3.31 22.31 -24.25
CA ASP A 304 -4.73 22.61 -23.99
C ASP A 304 -5.31 21.53 -23.08
N THR A 305 -5.66 21.89 -21.84
CA THR A 305 -6.32 20.94 -20.93
C THR A 305 -7.80 20.87 -21.21
N ILE A 306 -8.31 19.69 -21.54
CA ILE A 306 -9.75 19.44 -21.67
C ILE A 306 -10.25 18.74 -20.43
N THR A 307 -11.17 19.37 -19.69
CA THR A 307 -11.87 18.73 -18.58
C THR A 307 -13.25 18.29 -19.04
N LEU A 308 -13.54 16.99 -19.00
CA LEU A 308 -14.87 16.43 -19.20
C LEU A 308 -15.42 15.95 -17.86
N ARG A 309 -16.48 16.60 -17.38
CA ARG A 309 -16.96 16.41 -16.01
C ARG A 309 -18.45 16.13 -15.97
N GLY A 310 -18.84 15.02 -15.33
CA GLY A 310 -20.23 14.76 -14.96
C GLY A 310 -20.61 15.27 -13.57
N VAL A 311 -21.79 14.90 -13.10
CA VAL A 311 -22.28 15.19 -11.74
C VAL A 311 -22.26 13.97 -10.81
N GLY A 312 -21.66 12.87 -11.27
CA GLY A 312 -21.46 11.62 -10.52
C GLY A 312 -21.46 10.40 -11.44
N ALA A 313 -20.66 9.38 -11.10
CA ALA A 313 -20.41 8.20 -11.95
C ALA A 313 -21.66 7.37 -12.31
N GLN A 314 -22.75 7.49 -11.53
CA GLN A 314 -24.04 6.86 -11.82
C GLN A 314 -25.12 7.88 -12.25
N ALA A 315 -24.84 9.16 -12.09
CA ALA A 315 -25.78 10.24 -12.38
C ALA A 315 -25.61 10.76 -13.83
N THR A 316 -24.38 10.80 -14.33
CA THR A 316 -24.05 11.15 -15.71
C THR A 316 -23.51 9.89 -16.39
N THR A 317 -24.20 9.38 -17.40
CA THR A 317 -23.81 8.14 -18.10
C THR A 317 -23.67 8.38 -19.60
N LEU A 318 -22.51 8.05 -20.15
CA LEU A 318 -22.29 7.90 -21.59
C LEU A 318 -22.65 6.46 -21.99
N ASP A 319 -23.76 6.27 -22.70
CA ASP A 319 -24.20 4.96 -23.18
C ASP A 319 -23.74 4.76 -24.63
N MET A 320 -22.70 3.95 -24.80
CA MET A 320 -22.02 3.79 -26.08
C MET A 320 -22.72 2.77 -26.96
N ALA A 321 -22.87 3.09 -28.25
CA ALA A 321 -23.29 2.11 -29.24
C ALA A 321 -22.32 0.90 -29.29
N ALA A 322 -22.83 -0.26 -29.69
CA ALA A 322 -22.03 -1.47 -29.74
C ALA A 322 -20.79 -1.32 -30.62
N ASN A 323 -19.64 -1.81 -30.12
CA ASN A 323 -18.32 -1.73 -30.77
C ASN A 323 -17.73 -0.31 -30.88
N VAL A 324 -18.30 0.67 -30.17
CA VAL A 324 -17.79 2.05 -30.12
C VAL A 324 -17.01 2.26 -28.82
N ASN A 325 -15.84 2.90 -28.92
CA ASN A 325 -15.07 3.29 -27.75
C ASN A 325 -15.71 4.52 -27.09
N GLY A 326 -15.63 4.65 -25.76
CA GLY A 326 -16.17 5.81 -25.05
C GLY A 326 -15.41 7.08 -25.38
N ILE A 327 -14.23 7.23 -24.77
CA ILE A 327 -13.37 8.40 -24.95
C ILE A 327 -12.01 7.98 -25.50
N GLU A 328 -11.62 8.59 -26.61
CA GLU A 328 -10.32 8.45 -27.27
C GLU A 328 -9.38 9.57 -26.84
N LEU A 329 -8.16 9.20 -26.44
CA LEU A 329 -7.06 10.14 -26.18
C LEU A 329 -5.92 9.92 -27.18
N THR A 330 -5.46 10.99 -27.81
CA THR A 330 -4.38 10.90 -28.80
C THR A 330 -3.55 12.19 -28.94
N ASN A 331 -2.36 12.05 -29.51
CA ASN A 331 -1.42 13.14 -29.83
C ASN A 331 -1.13 14.09 -28.65
N TRP A 332 -0.58 13.57 -27.55
CA TRP A 332 -0.31 14.33 -26.31
C TRP A 332 -1.56 14.97 -25.71
N ALA A 333 -2.69 14.25 -25.72
CA ALA A 333 -3.88 14.75 -25.04
C ALA A 333 -3.59 14.99 -23.55
N MET A 334 -4.04 16.13 -23.02
CA MET A 334 -4.03 16.43 -21.59
C MET A 334 -5.48 16.58 -21.14
N ALA A 335 -5.99 15.58 -20.43
CA ALA A 335 -7.40 15.44 -20.13
C ALA A 335 -7.66 15.25 -18.64
N ASN A 336 -8.70 15.90 -18.13
CA ASN A 336 -9.28 15.62 -16.81
C ASN A 336 -10.66 15.01 -17.02
N ILE A 337 -10.83 13.71 -16.78
CA ILE A 337 -12.10 13.02 -16.98
C ILE A 337 -12.62 12.61 -15.61
N GLU A 338 -13.76 13.17 -15.21
CA GLU A 338 -14.26 12.98 -13.84
C GLU A 338 -15.76 12.90 -13.67
N ASP A 339 -16.17 12.20 -12.61
CA ASP A 339 -17.53 12.17 -12.08
C ASP A 339 -18.59 11.66 -13.11
N LEU A 340 -18.27 10.65 -13.90
CA LEU A 340 -19.16 10.09 -14.93
C LEU A 340 -19.01 8.58 -15.13
N GLY A 341 -20.06 7.96 -15.67
CA GLY A 341 -20.10 6.55 -16.07
C GLY A 341 -20.01 6.40 -17.58
N ILE A 342 -19.41 5.30 -18.06
CA ILE A 342 -19.36 4.91 -19.47
C ILE A 342 -19.81 3.46 -19.58
N VAL A 343 -20.83 3.19 -20.39
CA VAL A 343 -21.33 1.84 -20.67
C VAL A 343 -20.87 1.44 -22.06
N VAL A 344 -20.21 0.29 -22.17
CA VAL A 344 -19.65 -0.23 -23.43
C VAL A 344 -20.09 -1.66 -23.72
N SER A 345 -20.16 -2.02 -25.00
CA SER A 345 -20.54 -3.37 -25.44
C SER A 345 -19.82 -3.79 -26.72
N GLY A 346 -19.84 -5.09 -27.01
CA GLY A 346 -19.09 -5.66 -28.13
C GLY A 346 -17.58 -5.45 -27.97
N SER A 347 -16.90 -4.98 -29.00
CA SER A 347 -15.45 -4.71 -28.96
C SER A 347 -15.09 -3.31 -28.44
N GLY A 348 -16.07 -2.50 -28.04
CA GLY A 348 -15.85 -1.13 -27.59
C GLY A 348 -15.17 -1.08 -26.23
N SER A 349 -14.22 -0.15 -26.06
CA SER A 349 -13.53 0.08 -24.78
C SER A 349 -14.00 1.37 -24.11
N GLY A 350 -14.05 1.42 -22.78
CA GLY A 350 -14.54 2.58 -22.03
C GLY A 350 -13.71 3.84 -22.30
N ILE A 351 -12.42 3.76 -21.98
CA ILE A 351 -11.43 4.77 -22.40
C ILE A 351 -10.36 4.07 -23.22
N HIS A 352 -10.03 4.65 -24.37
CA HIS A 352 -9.03 4.13 -25.29
C HIS A 352 -8.00 5.22 -25.60
N SER A 353 -6.75 4.83 -25.79
CA SER A 353 -5.75 5.71 -26.38
C SER A 353 -4.96 5.01 -27.49
N THR A 354 -4.90 5.67 -28.64
CA THR A 354 -4.18 5.17 -29.80
C THR A 354 -2.67 5.35 -29.63
N ALA A 355 -1.91 4.28 -29.89
CA ALA A 355 -0.45 4.32 -29.83
C ALA A 355 0.15 5.33 -30.81
N VAL A 356 1.17 6.05 -30.36
CA VAL A 356 1.96 6.94 -31.22
C VAL A 356 3.27 6.25 -31.59
N LEU A 357 3.38 5.80 -32.84
CA LEU A 357 4.44 4.87 -33.26
C LEU A 357 5.72 5.56 -33.78
N ALA A 358 5.70 6.88 -33.96
CA ALA A 358 6.81 7.65 -34.51
C ALA A 358 7.09 8.91 -33.66
N GLY A 359 8.35 9.31 -33.59
CA GLY A 359 8.77 10.47 -32.80
C GLY A 359 8.92 10.18 -31.31
N ASN A 360 9.03 11.25 -30.53
CA ASN A 360 9.13 11.21 -29.08
C ASN A 360 7.78 11.59 -28.47
N GLU A 361 6.70 11.06 -29.05
CA GLU A 361 5.34 11.44 -28.69
C GLU A 361 4.65 10.36 -27.84
N VAL A 362 3.74 10.79 -26.96
CA VAL A 362 2.91 9.93 -26.11
C VAL A 362 1.43 10.13 -26.46
N SER A 363 0.58 9.14 -26.18
CA SER A 363 -0.84 9.25 -26.52
C SER A 363 -1.53 10.30 -25.66
N PHE A 364 -1.22 10.31 -24.36
CA PHE A 364 -1.67 11.33 -23.43
C PHE A 364 -0.67 11.49 -22.28
N TRP A 365 -0.68 12.68 -21.69
CA TRP A 365 0.25 13.02 -20.63
C TRP A 365 -0.38 13.94 -19.60
N HIS A 366 0.08 13.84 -18.35
CA HIS A 366 -0.35 14.71 -17.25
C HIS A 366 -1.88 14.81 -17.11
N SER A 367 -2.55 13.71 -17.46
CA SER A 367 -4.00 13.59 -17.43
C SER A 367 -4.45 13.06 -16.07
N SER A 368 -5.68 13.41 -15.68
CA SER A 368 -6.31 12.89 -14.46
C SER A 368 -7.65 12.21 -14.77
N PHE A 369 -7.88 11.08 -14.11
CA PHE A 369 -9.10 10.28 -14.23
C PHE A 369 -9.61 10.03 -12.82
N ARG A 370 -10.84 10.48 -12.52
CA ARG A 370 -11.36 10.46 -11.14
C ARG A 370 -12.83 10.07 -11.07
N ASN A 371 -13.19 9.20 -10.13
CA ASN A 371 -14.59 8.85 -9.86
C ASN A 371 -15.31 8.37 -11.13
N LEU A 372 -14.73 7.40 -11.82
CA LEU A 372 -15.26 6.86 -13.06
C LEU A 372 -15.82 5.47 -12.85
N ARG A 373 -16.91 5.16 -13.56
CA ARG A 373 -17.49 3.82 -13.64
C ARG A 373 -17.51 3.37 -15.09
N LEU A 374 -16.84 2.28 -15.40
CA LEU A 374 -16.73 1.72 -16.75
C LEU A 374 -17.39 0.34 -16.77
N ASN A 375 -18.53 0.22 -17.45
CA ASN A 375 -19.39 -0.95 -17.33
C ASN A 375 -19.56 -1.67 -18.68
N GLY A 376 -19.25 -2.97 -18.71
CA GLY A 376 -19.37 -3.85 -19.89
C GLY A 376 -20.69 -4.64 -19.98
N GLY A 377 -21.65 -4.35 -19.12
CA GLY A 377 -22.97 -4.98 -19.05
C GLY A 377 -23.01 -6.36 -18.40
N PHE A 378 -21.91 -6.83 -17.81
CA PHE A 378 -21.78 -8.19 -17.23
C PHE A 378 -22.11 -9.30 -18.24
N THR A 379 -21.78 -9.07 -19.51
CA THR A 379 -22.01 -10.03 -20.58
C THR A 379 -20.69 -10.63 -21.04
N SER A 380 -20.69 -11.93 -21.33
CA SER A 380 -19.50 -12.60 -21.88
C SER A 380 -19.20 -12.23 -23.34
N THR A 381 -20.09 -11.46 -23.99
CA THR A 381 -19.95 -11.00 -25.38
C THR A 381 -19.22 -9.66 -25.49
N ASN A 382 -19.06 -8.91 -24.39
CA ASN A 382 -18.16 -7.76 -24.36
C ASN A 382 -16.71 -8.27 -24.44
N THR A 383 -15.96 -7.85 -25.45
CA THR A 383 -14.56 -8.25 -25.67
C THR A 383 -13.58 -7.08 -25.57
N GLY A 384 -14.10 -5.86 -25.41
CA GLY A 384 -13.31 -4.66 -25.18
C GLY A 384 -12.65 -4.62 -23.80
N TRP A 385 -12.06 -3.47 -23.50
CA TRP A 385 -11.45 -3.17 -22.21
C TRP A 385 -12.26 -2.12 -21.47
N GLY A 386 -12.26 -2.14 -20.14
CA GLY A 386 -12.63 -0.94 -19.38
C GLY A 386 -11.75 0.23 -19.81
N MET A 387 -10.44 0.05 -19.72
CA MET A 387 -9.45 1.01 -20.20
C MET A 387 -8.37 0.34 -21.06
N ASP A 388 -8.15 0.81 -22.28
CA ASP A 388 -7.07 0.35 -23.16
C ASP A 388 -6.14 1.53 -23.49
N LEU A 389 -5.08 1.66 -22.70
CA LEU A 389 -4.27 2.87 -22.65
C LEU A 389 -2.89 2.58 -23.23
N SER A 390 -2.71 2.92 -24.49
CA SER A 390 -1.38 2.97 -25.08
C SER A 390 -0.63 4.25 -24.71
N MET A 391 0.65 4.10 -24.44
CA MET A 391 1.64 5.13 -24.14
C MET A 391 1.15 6.23 -23.17
N PRO A 392 0.62 5.86 -21.98
CA PRO A 392 0.32 6.83 -20.93
C PRO A 392 1.61 7.44 -20.37
N TRP A 393 1.55 8.71 -19.95
CA TRP A 393 2.69 9.37 -19.33
C TRP A 393 2.27 10.26 -18.15
N ARG A 394 2.93 10.12 -16.99
CA ARG A 394 2.77 11.03 -15.82
C ARG A 394 1.32 11.32 -15.43
N SER A 395 0.44 10.33 -15.54
CA SER A 395 -1.00 10.51 -15.37
C SER A 395 -1.50 9.84 -14.09
N SER A 396 -2.62 10.34 -13.55
CA SER A 396 -3.19 9.86 -12.29
C SER A 396 -4.59 9.29 -12.45
N PHE A 397 -4.84 8.14 -11.85
CA PHE A 397 -6.11 7.42 -11.85
C PHE A 397 -6.54 7.19 -10.42
N GLU A 398 -7.72 7.70 -10.05
CA GLU A 398 -8.22 7.66 -8.68
C GLU A 398 -9.69 7.25 -8.66
N ASN A 399 -10.02 6.27 -7.80
CA ASN A 399 -11.42 5.86 -7.57
C ASN A 399 -12.10 5.45 -8.89
N ILE A 400 -11.53 4.46 -9.55
CA ILE A 400 -12.01 3.94 -10.83
C ILE A 400 -12.62 2.56 -10.59
N GLU A 401 -13.84 2.38 -11.06
CA GLU A 401 -14.57 1.12 -11.05
C GLU A 401 -14.71 0.62 -12.49
N ILE A 402 -14.18 -0.57 -12.77
CA ILE A 402 -14.36 -1.27 -14.05
C ILE A 402 -15.10 -2.56 -13.73
N GLU A 403 -16.23 -2.80 -14.39
CA GLU A 403 -17.06 -3.96 -14.07
C GLU A 403 -17.74 -4.52 -15.31
N GLY A 404 -17.99 -5.83 -15.33
CA GLY A 404 -18.78 -6.48 -16.35
C GLY A 404 -18.17 -6.49 -17.75
N THR A 405 -16.91 -6.06 -17.90
CA THR A 405 -16.10 -6.18 -19.12
C THR A 405 -15.32 -7.49 -19.12
N ARG A 406 -14.94 -8.02 -20.29
CA ARG A 406 -14.04 -9.18 -20.33
C ARG A 406 -12.62 -8.85 -19.90
N ASN A 407 -12.16 -7.64 -20.17
CA ASN A 407 -10.84 -7.19 -19.80
C ASN A 407 -10.93 -5.89 -19.00
N GLY A 408 -10.12 -5.77 -17.94
CA GLY A 408 -10.17 -4.62 -17.05
C GLY A 408 -9.41 -3.43 -17.65
N MET A 409 -8.11 -3.35 -17.38
CA MET A 409 -7.24 -2.28 -17.85
C MET A 409 -5.99 -2.81 -18.53
N ARG A 410 -5.64 -2.24 -19.69
CA ARG A 410 -4.36 -2.44 -20.36
C ARG A 410 -3.56 -1.16 -20.37
N LEU A 411 -2.29 -1.25 -19.97
CA LEU A 411 -1.27 -0.23 -20.25
C LEU A 411 -0.31 -0.82 -21.28
N SER A 412 -0.14 -0.17 -22.42
CA SER A 412 0.76 -0.68 -23.47
C SER A 412 1.80 0.33 -23.92
N ASN A 413 3.05 -0.10 -24.15
CA ASN A 413 4.05 0.71 -24.84
C ASN A 413 4.44 0.06 -26.18
N GLN A 414 3.84 0.61 -27.24
CA GLN A 414 4.09 0.21 -28.63
C GLN A 414 5.07 1.15 -29.35
N GLY A 415 5.50 2.23 -28.69
CA GLY A 415 6.53 3.14 -29.20
C GLY A 415 7.92 2.52 -29.12
N THR A 416 8.83 2.97 -29.97
CA THR A 416 10.22 2.46 -30.04
C THR A 416 11.25 3.45 -29.48
N VAL A 417 10.85 4.68 -29.20
CA VAL A 417 11.75 5.78 -28.81
C VAL A 417 11.61 6.11 -27.34
N GLN A 418 10.38 6.32 -26.87
CA GLN A 418 10.09 6.78 -25.52
C GLN A 418 9.62 5.63 -24.62
N ASN A 419 10.12 5.60 -23.38
CA ASN A 419 9.54 4.77 -22.33
C ASN A 419 8.17 5.37 -21.98
N ALA A 420 7.18 4.57 -21.64
CA ALA A 420 5.88 5.03 -21.19
C ALA A 420 5.68 4.68 -19.70
N GLY A 421 4.75 5.34 -19.02
CA GLY A 421 4.43 5.10 -17.61
C GLY A 421 4.55 6.33 -16.73
N ASP A 422 5.27 6.24 -15.62
CA ASP A 422 5.25 7.25 -14.53
C ASP A 422 3.82 7.55 -14.00
N CYS A 423 2.91 6.58 -14.08
CA CYS A 423 1.51 6.77 -13.70
C CYS A 423 1.20 6.27 -12.28
N THR A 424 0.18 6.86 -11.66
CA THR A 424 -0.32 6.43 -10.35
C THR A 424 -1.76 5.97 -10.42
N PHE A 425 -2.05 4.83 -9.81
CA PHE A 425 -3.38 4.23 -9.75
C PHE A 425 -3.75 3.98 -8.30
N THR A 426 -4.84 4.58 -7.84
CA THR A 426 -5.24 4.53 -6.43
C THR A 426 -6.73 4.26 -6.29
N ARG A 427 -7.12 3.32 -5.42
CA ARG A 427 -8.53 2.93 -5.22
C ARG A 427 -9.16 2.41 -6.51
N MET A 428 -8.56 1.36 -7.08
CA MET A 428 -9.08 0.71 -8.28
C MET A 428 -9.92 -0.50 -7.89
N PHE A 429 -11.12 -0.62 -8.45
CA PHE A 429 -11.97 -1.81 -8.35
C PHE A 429 -12.20 -2.35 -9.76
N ILE A 430 -11.80 -3.59 -10.03
CA ILE A 430 -11.91 -4.20 -11.35
C ILE A 430 -12.55 -5.59 -11.23
N GLU A 431 -13.76 -5.76 -11.74
CA GLU A 431 -14.43 -7.05 -11.86
C GLU A 431 -14.58 -7.42 -13.33
N ILE A 432 -13.85 -8.44 -13.77
CA ILE A 432 -13.95 -8.95 -15.13
C ILE A 432 -14.88 -10.16 -15.22
N VAL A 433 -15.48 -10.39 -16.38
CA VAL A 433 -16.39 -11.51 -16.63
C VAL A 433 -16.00 -12.34 -17.85
N GLY A 434 -16.49 -13.57 -17.92
CA GLY A 434 -16.30 -14.43 -19.09
C GLY A 434 -14.95 -15.17 -19.08
N THR A 435 -14.57 -15.76 -20.21
CA THR A 435 -13.43 -16.70 -20.25
C THR A 435 -12.15 -16.07 -20.78
N GLY A 436 -11.03 -16.30 -20.10
CA GLY A 436 -9.70 -15.93 -20.55
C GLY A 436 -9.43 -14.43 -20.57
N GLY A 437 -10.16 -13.65 -19.76
CA GLY A 437 -9.95 -12.21 -19.62
C GLY A 437 -8.73 -11.88 -18.75
N THR A 438 -8.28 -10.62 -18.81
CA THR A 438 -7.22 -10.11 -17.93
C THR A 438 -7.67 -8.85 -17.19
N ALA A 439 -7.51 -8.80 -15.87
CA ALA A 439 -7.95 -7.64 -15.09
C ALA A 439 -6.97 -6.47 -15.24
N ILE A 440 -5.66 -6.70 -15.13
CA ILE A 440 -4.63 -5.69 -15.41
C ILE A 440 -3.57 -6.30 -16.33
N HIS A 441 -3.37 -5.71 -17.50
CA HIS A 441 -2.33 -6.10 -18.45
C HIS A 441 -1.35 -4.96 -18.66
N ILE A 442 -0.09 -5.19 -18.37
CA ILE A 442 1.00 -4.26 -18.66
C ILE A 442 1.86 -4.87 -19.76
N SER A 443 1.79 -4.28 -20.95
CA SER A 443 2.40 -4.82 -22.16
C SER A 443 3.45 -3.87 -22.72
N SER A 444 4.69 -4.34 -22.85
CA SER A 444 5.84 -3.57 -23.32
C SER A 444 6.44 -4.16 -24.62
N PRO A 445 5.67 -4.40 -25.70
CA PRO A 445 6.13 -5.14 -26.87
C PRO A 445 7.27 -4.46 -27.63
N SER A 446 7.40 -3.13 -27.54
CA SER A 446 8.34 -2.35 -28.35
C SER A 446 9.34 -1.55 -27.53
N ASN A 447 8.94 -1.05 -26.36
CA ASN A 447 9.82 -0.36 -25.40
C ASN A 447 9.19 -0.44 -23.99
N ASN A 448 9.90 0.04 -22.98
CA ASN A 448 9.56 -0.13 -21.57
C ASN A 448 8.26 0.60 -21.19
N MET A 449 7.33 -0.11 -20.55
CA MET A 449 6.28 0.48 -19.71
C MET A 449 6.78 0.43 -18.26
N ASN A 450 7.17 1.54 -17.65
CA ASN A 450 7.87 1.53 -16.37
C ASN A 450 7.35 2.57 -15.36
N GLN A 451 7.71 2.36 -14.10
CA GLN A 451 7.48 3.30 -12.99
C GLN A 451 6.00 3.59 -12.70
N ASN A 452 5.11 2.62 -12.93
CA ASN A 452 3.74 2.76 -12.48
C ASN A 452 3.57 2.25 -11.05
N ASN A 453 2.75 2.97 -10.29
CA ASN A 453 2.47 2.65 -8.89
C ASN A 453 0.97 2.45 -8.68
N PHE A 454 0.61 1.26 -8.20
CA PHE A 454 -0.73 0.82 -7.93
C PHE A 454 -0.92 0.66 -6.42
N SER A 455 -1.90 1.35 -5.85
CA SER A 455 -2.17 1.31 -4.42
C SER A 455 -3.67 1.15 -4.12
N MET A 456 -4.00 0.25 -3.19
CA MET A 456 -5.38 -0.14 -2.92
C MET A 456 -6.12 -0.56 -4.21
N VAL A 457 -5.72 -1.73 -4.71
CA VAL A 457 -6.32 -2.32 -5.90
C VAL A 457 -7.07 -3.58 -5.49
N GLU A 458 -8.33 -3.67 -5.87
CA GLU A 458 -9.15 -4.85 -5.72
C GLU A 458 -9.57 -5.35 -7.09
N ILE A 459 -9.23 -6.60 -7.37
CA ILE A 459 -9.55 -7.25 -8.64
C ILE A 459 -10.25 -8.59 -8.42
N GLY A 460 -11.28 -8.86 -9.21
CA GLY A 460 -12.04 -10.11 -9.20
C GLY A 460 -12.35 -10.59 -10.60
N ALA A 461 -12.52 -11.90 -10.76
CA ALA A 461 -12.98 -12.50 -12.00
C ALA A 461 -14.20 -13.40 -11.78
N ASN A 462 -15.24 -13.17 -12.58
CA ASN A 462 -16.37 -14.07 -12.69
C ASN A 462 -16.30 -14.81 -14.04
N GLY A 463 -15.41 -15.80 -14.10
CA GLY A 463 -15.26 -16.68 -15.25
C GLY A 463 -13.91 -17.38 -15.31
N SER A 464 -13.86 -18.46 -16.10
CA SER A 464 -12.73 -19.39 -16.12
C SER A 464 -11.55 -18.90 -16.95
N GLY A 465 -10.35 -19.38 -16.61
CA GLY A 465 -9.13 -19.10 -17.38
C GLY A 465 -8.64 -17.65 -17.30
N CYS A 466 -9.22 -16.84 -16.42
CA CYS A 466 -8.87 -15.43 -16.27
C CYS A 466 -7.51 -15.25 -15.58
N THR A 467 -6.84 -14.16 -15.95
CA THR A 467 -5.58 -13.72 -15.32
C THR A 467 -5.80 -12.42 -14.54
N GLY A 468 -5.29 -12.35 -13.32
CA GLY A 468 -5.39 -11.14 -12.51
C GLY A 468 -4.49 -10.04 -13.04
N ILE A 469 -3.18 -10.25 -12.93
CA ILE A 469 -2.17 -9.33 -13.44
C ILE A 469 -1.28 -10.06 -14.43
N LEU A 470 -1.15 -9.52 -15.65
CA LEU A 470 -0.21 -9.98 -16.67
C LEU A 470 0.81 -8.87 -16.96
N ILE A 471 2.09 -9.22 -16.91
CA ILE A 471 3.19 -8.37 -17.39
C ILE A 471 3.96 -9.10 -18.48
N ASP A 472 4.05 -8.49 -19.66
CA ASP A 472 4.79 -9.00 -20.82
C ASP A 472 5.46 -7.89 -21.65
N GLY A 473 6.27 -8.28 -22.63
CA GLY A 473 6.96 -7.37 -23.54
C GLY A 473 8.38 -7.79 -23.94
N ALA A 474 9.02 -6.94 -24.76
CA ALA A 474 10.43 -7.04 -25.12
C ALA A 474 11.31 -6.91 -23.87
N SER A 475 12.40 -7.67 -23.81
CA SER A 475 13.24 -7.82 -22.61
C SER A 475 13.81 -6.49 -22.12
N GLY A 476 13.61 -6.18 -20.84
CA GLY A 476 14.18 -5.01 -20.14
C GLY A 476 13.07 -4.13 -19.54
N GLY A 477 13.22 -3.73 -18.28
CA GLY A 477 12.49 -2.65 -17.62
C GLY A 477 10.95 -2.62 -17.73
N ALA A 478 10.28 -3.40 -16.88
CA ALA A 478 8.87 -3.16 -16.52
C ALA A 478 8.78 -3.03 -15.00
N SER A 479 9.36 -1.98 -14.41
CA SER A 479 9.30 -1.80 -12.95
C SER A 479 7.91 -1.29 -12.55
N GLN A 480 7.07 -2.21 -12.05
CA GLN A 480 5.76 -1.89 -11.49
C GLN A 480 5.76 -2.12 -9.98
N ARG A 481 4.98 -1.33 -9.25
CA ARG A 481 4.75 -1.54 -7.83
C ARG A 481 3.25 -1.66 -7.55
N PHE A 482 2.87 -2.75 -6.90
CA PHE A 482 1.54 -3.01 -6.39
C PHE A 482 1.59 -3.13 -4.87
N TRP A 483 0.83 -2.30 -4.16
CA TRP A 483 0.74 -2.30 -2.70
C TRP A 483 -0.72 -2.35 -2.25
N GLY A 484 -1.04 -3.24 -1.32
CA GLY A 484 -2.39 -3.41 -0.79
C GLY A 484 -3.33 -4.03 -1.82
N LEU A 485 -2.85 -5.07 -2.51
CA LEU A 485 -3.60 -5.77 -3.56
C LEU A 485 -4.52 -6.84 -2.95
N ASN A 486 -5.79 -6.83 -3.36
CA ASN A 486 -6.78 -7.87 -3.09
C ASN A 486 -7.16 -8.54 -4.41
N MET A 487 -7.06 -9.87 -4.49
CA MET A 487 -7.36 -10.62 -5.72
C MET A 487 -8.21 -11.84 -5.46
N GLU A 488 -9.24 -12.06 -6.27
CA GLU A 488 -10.09 -13.23 -6.17
C GLU A 488 -10.48 -13.89 -7.49
N GLN A 489 -10.61 -15.22 -7.44
CA GLN A 489 -11.16 -16.06 -8.52
C GLN A 489 -10.39 -16.07 -9.83
N PHE A 490 -9.06 -15.87 -9.79
CA PHE A 490 -8.23 -15.96 -10.99
C PHE A 490 -7.57 -17.34 -11.13
N GLN A 491 -7.72 -17.97 -12.29
CA GLN A 491 -6.96 -19.18 -12.61
C GLN A 491 -5.45 -18.91 -12.56
N THR A 492 -5.03 -17.76 -13.09
CA THR A 492 -3.65 -17.27 -12.97
C THR A 492 -3.64 -15.95 -12.22
N GLY A 493 -3.10 -15.91 -11.01
CA GLY A 493 -3.07 -14.71 -10.17
C GLY A 493 -2.21 -13.59 -10.76
N ILE A 494 -0.91 -13.64 -10.50
CA ILE A 494 0.09 -12.71 -11.01
C ILE A 494 1.04 -13.46 -11.93
N ASN A 495 1.09 -13.06 -13.19
CA ASN A 495 1.95 -13.63 -14.22
C ASN A 495 2.90 -12.57 -14.78
N VAL A 496 4.17 -12.66 -14.40
CA VAL A 496 5.25 -11.94 -15.06
C VAL A 496 5.82 -12.86 -16.13
N ALA A 497 5.27 -12.78 -17.35
CA ALA A 497 5.73 -13.60 -18.47
C ALA A 497 7.13 -13.15 -18.93
N SER A 498 7.37 -11.85 -18.95
CA SER A 498 8.67 -11.21 -19.08
C SER A 498 8.68 -9.88 -18.33
N GLY A 499 9.83 -9.49 -17.78
CA GLY A 499 9.98 -8.20 -17.07
C GLY A 499 10.84 -8.30 -15.82
N GLU A 500 11.31 -7.15 -15.36
CA GLU A 500 12.21 -7.07 -14.21
C GLU A 500 11.83 -5.99 -13.21
N SER A 501 12.30 -6.16 -11.97
CA SER A 501 12.17 -5.17 -10.89
C SER A 501 10.72 -4.80 -10.54
N ASN A 502 9.80 -5.76 -10.66
CA ASN A 502 8.42 -5.63 -10.17
C ASN A 502 8.32 -5.95 -8.68
N VAL A 503 7.39 -5.29 -7.99
CA VAL A 503 7.08 -5.56 -6.58
C VAL A 503 5.58 -5.74 -6.42
N PHE A 504 5.18 -6.87 -5.83
CA PHE A 504 3.80 -7.20 -5.54
C PHE A 504 3.61 -7.47 -4.05
N GLU A 505 2.73 -6.67 -3.42
CA GLU A 505 2.30 -6.84 -2.04
C GLU A 505 0.79 -7.09 -1.97
N CYS A 506 0.42 -8.36 -1.81
CA CYS A 506 -0.97 -8.77 -1.66
C CYS A 506 -1.37 -8.82 -0.19
N ASN A 507 -2.51 -8.22 0.15
CA ASN A 507 -3.19 -8.56 1.41
C ASN A 507 -3.75 -9.98 1.32
N TYR A 508 -4.38 -10.30 0.19
CA TYR A 508 -5.05 -11.57 -0.05
C TYR A 508 -5.07 -11.89 -1.55
N ILE A 509 -4.89 -13.18 -1.89
CA ILE A 509 -4.93 -13.70 -3.26
C ILE A 509 -5.53 -15.11 -3.29
N THR A 510 -6.44 -15.37 -4.23
CA THR A 510 -7.10 -16.69 -4.42
C THR A 510 -7.22 -17.11 -5.86
N GLY A 511 -7.28 -18.44 -6.03
CA GLY A 511 -7.53 -19.08 -7.31
C GLY A 511 -9.00 -19.10 -7.70
N ASP A 512 -9.27 -19.51 -8.93
CA ASP A 512 -10.60 -19.83 -9.41
C ASP A 512 -11.16 -21.06 -8.68
N THR A 513 -12.38 -20.94 -8.16
CA THR A 513 -13.00 -21.94 -7.29
C THR A 513 -13.17 -23.26 -8.03
N GLY A 514 -12.58 -24.33 -7.50
CA GLY A 514 -12.67 -25.68 -8.08
C GLY A 514 -11.77 -25.94 -9.31
N ASP A 515 -10.94 -24.98 -9.75
CA ASP A 515 -9.99 -25.21 -10.83
C ASP A 515 -8.70 -25.89 -10.30
N ALA A 516 -8.35 -27.04 -10.88
CA ALA A 516 -7.16 -27.80 -10.50
C ALA A 516 -5.85 -27.20 -11.05
N THR A 517 -5.94 -26.25 -11.98
CA THR A 517 -4.84 -25.63 -12.71
C THR A 517 -4.47 -24.24 -12.19
N ASN A 518 -5.01 -23.85 -11.03
CA ASN A 518 -4.73 -22.57 -10.40
C ASN A 518 -3.22 -22.34 -10.14
N ARG A 519 -2.73 -21.15 -10.52
CA ARG A 519 -1.33 -20.71 -10.34
C ARG A 519 -1.28 -19.29 -9.80
N MET A 520 -0.58 -19.05 -8.69
CA MET A 520 -0.65 -17.74 -8.02
C MET A 520 0.46 -16.78 -8.46
N PHE A 521 1.72 -17.16 -8.30
CA PHE A 521 2.85 -16.34 -8.73
C PHE A 521 3.63 -17.06 -9.81
N VAL A 522 3.54 -16.55 -11.04
CA VAL A 522 4.14 -17.15 -12.24
C VAL A 522 5.20 -16.22 -12.78
N CYS A 523 6.41 -16.74 -12.99
CA CYS A 523 7.53 -16.07 -13.62
C CYS A 523 7.99 -16.87 -14.85
N GLY A 524 8.00 -16.22 -16.01
CA GLY A 524 8.59 -16.77 -17.23
C GLY A 524 10.12 -16.79 -17.19
N SER A 525 10.75 -17.31 -18.26
CA SER A 525 12.21 -17.41 -18.35
C SER A 525 12.93 -16.06 -18.38
N ASN A 526 12.25 -15.03 -18.88
CA ASN A 526 12.73 -13.65 -18.96
C ASN A 526 12.13 -12.75 -17.86
N ALA A 527 11.66 -13.35 -16.77
CA ALA A 527 11.18 -12.63 -15.59
C ALA A 527 12.21 -12.75 -14.46
N TYR A 528 12.87 -11.66 -14.09
CA TYR A 528 13.96 -11.67 -13.11
C TYR A 528 13.96 -10.44 -12.20
N GLY A 529 14.46 -10.57 -10.97
CA GLY A 529 14.50 -9.46 -10.01
C GLY A 529 13.13 -8.98 -9.52
N ASN A 530 12.09 -9.80 -9.68
CA ASN A 530 10.75 -9.49 -9.19
C ASN A 530 10.60 -9.94 -7.72
N THR A 531 9.80 -9.22 -6.95
CA THR A 531 9.51 -9.54 -5.54
C THR A 531 8.01 -9.75 -5.33
N PHE A 532 7.66 -10.86 -4.70
CA PHE A 532 6.27 -11.26 -4.44
C PHE A 532 6.05 -11.52 -2.96
N SER A 533 4.93 -11.04 -2.43
CA SER A 533 4.46 -11.35 -1.08
C SER A 533 2.95 -11.42 -1.00
N ALA A 534 2.42 -12.21 -0.05
CA ALA A 534 1.00 -12.31 0.22
C ALA A 534 0.72 -12.65 1.68
N LYS A 535 -0.02 -11.78 2.38
CA LYS A 535 -0.40 -12.03 3.77
C LYS A 535 -1.46 -13.12 3.93
N TRP A 536 -2.17 -13.45 2.85
CA TRP A 536 -3.14 -14.53 2.79
C TRP A 536 -3.23 -15.12 1.37
N CYS A 537 -2.59 -16.27 1.14
CA CYS A 537 -2.72 -17.03 -0.11
C CYS A 537 -3.63 -18.23 0.13
N ASN A 538 -4.89 -18.16 -0.33
CA ASN A 538 -5.90 -19.17 -0.01
C ASN A 538 -5.83 -20.38 -0.94
N VAL A 539 -5.80 -21.57 -0.37
CA VAL A 539 -6.05 -22.83 -1.07
C VAL A 539 -7.38 -23.33 -0.56
N GLU A 540 -8.41 -23.33 -1.41
CA GLU A 540 -9.75 -23.74 -1.00
C GLU A 540 -9.83 -25.21 -0.56
N SER A 541 -10.93 -25.57 0.11
CA SER A 541 -11.16 -26.96 0.50
C SER A 541 -11.30 -27.85 -0.73
N ASN A 542 -10.55 -28.95 -0.78
CA ASN A 542 -10.39 -29.81 -1.98
C ASN A 542 -9.81 -29.09 -3.22
N GLY A 543 -9.33 -27.85 -3.06
CA GLY A 543 -8.72 -27.08 -4.13
C GLY A 543 -7.28 -27.53 -4.42
N THR A 544 -6.78 -27.19 -5.61
CA THR A 544 -5.36 -27.34 -5.94
C THR A 544 -4.80 -25.98 -6.29
N LEU A 545 -3.61 -25.68 -5.78
CA LEU A 545 -2.94 -24.41 -6.01
C LEU A 545 -1.44 -24.60 -6.20
N LYS A 546 -0.94 -24.12 -7.34
CA LYS A 546 0.49 -23.92 -7.52
C LYS A 546 0.85 -22.52 -7.06
N VAL A 547 1.38 -22.41 -5.84
CA VAL A 547 1.62 -21.11 -5.21
C VAL A 547 2.75 -20.37 -5.93
N ILE A 548 3.85 -21.07 -6.24
CA ILE A 548 5.02 -20.49 -6.91
C ILE A 548 5.34 -21.31 -8.16
N GLU A 549 5.50 -20.62 -9.29
CA GLU A 549 6.03 -21.14 -10.53
C GLU A 549 7.12 -20.20 -11.06
N ASP A 550 8.38 -20.47 -10.72
CA ASP A 550 9.51 -19.65 -11.17
C ASP A 550 10.36 -20.39 -12.20
N ASN A 551 10.28 -19.93 -13.46
CA ASN A 551 11.07 -20.44 -14.59
C ASN A 551 12.28 -19.56 -14.94
N ASN A 552 12.61 -18.56 -14.11
CA ASN A 552 13.74 -17.66 -14.33
C ASN A 552 15.07 -18.42 -14.47
N THR A 553 15.79 -18.17 -15.56
CA THR A 553 17.08 -18.81 -15.84
C THR A 553 18.31 -17.96 -15.48
N THR A 554 18.10 -16.72 -15.03
CA THR A 554 19.16 -15.75 -14.72
C THR A 554 19.58 -15.81 -13.25
N SER A 555 20.79 -16.30 -12.98
CA SER A 555 21.31 -16.50 -11.61
C SER A 555 21.78 -15.23 -10.88
N ASN A 556 22.05 -14.15 -11.62
CA ASN A 556 22.54 -12.89 -11.06
C ASN A 556 21.41 -12.01 -10.51
N VAL A 557 20.17 -12.21 -10.98
CA VAL A 557 19.02 -11.37 -10.64
C VAL A 557 17.82 -12.29 -10.34
N PRO A 558 17.80 -12.93 -9.17
CA PRO A 558 16.78 -13.91 -8.85
C PRO A 558 15.41 -13.26 -8.60
N ASN A 559 14.32 -14.00 -8.83
CA ASN A 559 13.03 -13.62 -8.26
C ASN A 559 13.01 -13.96 -6.77
N ILE A 560 12.33 -13.13 -5.99
CA ILE A 560 12.22 -13.23 -4.55
C ILE A 560 10.75 -13.45 -4.19
N PHE A 561 10.48 -14.55 -3.50
CA PHE A 561 9.18 -14.83 -2.89
C PHE A 561 9.38 -14.74 -1.39
N GLU A 562 8.75 -13.75 -0.75
CA GLU A 562 8.96 -13.47 0.66
C GLU A 562 7.70 -13.08 1.42
N GLY A 563 7.62 -13.47 2.69
CA GLY A 563 6.49 -13.11 3.56
C GLY A 563 5.14 -13.62 3.06
N ILE A 564 5.12 -14.83 2.47
CA ILE A 564 3.91 -15.48 1.97
C ILE A 564 3.35 -16.40 3.06
N ARG A 565 2.10 -16.17 3.44
CA ARG A 565 1.34 -17.06 4.33
C ARG A 565 0.33 -17.86 3.51
N ILE A 566 0.51 -19.18 3.46
CA ILE A 566 -0.34 -20.10 2.71
C ILE A 566 -1.44 -20.67 3.62
N GLU A 567 -2.69 -20.43 3.28
CA GLU A 567 -3.86 -20.92 3.99
C GLU A 567 -4.38 -22.18 3.30
N ASN A 568 -3.85 -23.33 3.70
CA ASN A 568 -4.20 -24.61 3.10
C ASN A 568 -5.40 -25.23 3.83
N ASN A 569 -6.59 -25.09 3.25
CA ASN A 569 -7.83 -25.59 3.83
C ASN A 569 -8.01 -27.11 3.64
N ASN A 570 -9.04 -27.69 4.27
CA ASN A 570 -9.29 -29.13 4.32
C ASN A 570 -9.16 -29.83 2.94
N SER A 571 -8.34 -30.88 2.87
CA SER A 571 -8.00 -31.61 1.63
C SER A 571 -7.38 -30.79 0.51
N GLY A 572 -6.97 -29.54 0.75
CA GLY A 572 -6.30 -28.68 -0.22
C GLY A 572 -4.91 -29.20 -0.60
N THR A 573 -4.55 -29.05 -1.87
CA THR A 573 -3.28 -29.53 -2.44
C THR A 573 -2.42 -28.36 -2.89
N VAL A 574 -1.24 -28.22 -2.28
CA VAL A 574 -0.26 -27.16 -2.60
C VAL A 574 0.90 -27.73 -3.40
N THR A 575 1.26 -27.07 -4.49
CA THR A 575 2.46 -27.36 -5.28
C THR A 575 3.31 -26.11 -5.52
N TYR A 576 4.57 -26.30 -5.89
CA TYR A 576 5.46 -25.22 -6.29
C TYR A 576 6.56 -25.74 -7.23
N SER A 577 7.14 -24.85 -8.03
CA SER A 577 8.35 -25.11 -8.81
C SER A 577 9.26 -23.88 -8.80
N THR A 578 10.56 -24.11 -8.69
CA THR A 578 11.58 -23.05 -8.63
C THR A 578 12.69 -23.33 -9.63
N SER A 579 13.43 -22.30 -10.00
CA SER A 579 14.72 -22.43 -10.65
C SER A 579 15.84 -22.50 -9.60
N SER A 580 17.09 -22.69 -10.04
CA SER A 580 18.25 -22.65 -9.15
C SER A 580 18.57 -21.25 -8.62
N SER A 581 18.01 -20.20 -9.24
CA SER A 581 18.21 -18.82 -8.83
C SER A 581 17.16 -18.35 -7.84
N THR A 582 15.97 -18.95 -7.80
CA THR A 582 14.85 -18.53 -6.94
C THR A 582 15.24 -18.34 -5.47
N VAL A 583 14.80 -17.23 -4.89
CA VAL A 583 14.95 -16.94 -3.46
C VAL A 583 13.60 -17.10 -2.77
N LEU A 584 13.55 -17.94 -1.74
CA LEU A 584 12.38 -18.16 -0.90
C LEU A 584 12.71 -17.73 0.55
N ARG A 585 11.90 -16.86 1.14
CA ARG A 585 12.04 -16.35 2.53
C ARG A 585 10.68 -16.19 3.20
N ASP A 586 10.65 -16.26 4.51
CA ASP A 586 9.44 -16.11 5.35
C ASP A 586 8.15 -16.75 4.78
N ILE A 587 8.27 -17.94 4.18
CA ILE A 587 7.13 -18.70 3.64
C ILE A 587 6.58 -19.57 4.77
N THR A 588 5.36 -19.26 5.18
CA THR A 588 4.65 -19.89 6.30
C THR A 588 3.33 -20.50 5.85
N THR A 589 2.68 -21.26 6.72
CA THR A 589 1.37 -21.83 6.42
C THR A 589 0.48 -21.95 7.66
N PHE A 590 -0.82 -21.77 7.46
CA PHE A 590 -1.86 -22.37 8.29
C PHE A 590 -2.40 -23.58 7.53
N ASN A 591 -2.12 -24.79 8.01
CA ASN A 591 -2.42 -26.02 7.27
C ASN A 591 -3.46 -26.88 7.98
N THR A 592 -4.63 -27.01 7.36
CA THR A 592 -5.68 -27.99 7.69
C THR A 592 -5.92 -28.98 6.54
N GLY A 593 -5.20 -28.82 5.42
CA GLY A 593 -5.28 -29.64 4.22
C GLY A 593 -4.24 -30.74 4.14
N ASN A 594 -3.87 -31.12 2.90
CA ASN A 594 -2.82 -32.11 2.67
C ASN A 594 -1.45 -31.59 3.13
N ALA A 595 -0.47 -32.50 3.22
CA ALA A 595 0.89 -32.13 3.61
C ALA A 595 1.52 -31.14 2.61
N MET A 596 2.23 -30.14 3.14
CA MET A 596 2.93 -29.15 2.33
C MET A 596 4.13 -29.78 1.60
N PRO A 597 4.44 -29.33 0.37
CA PRO A 597 5.55 -29.88 -0.39
C PRO A 597 6.90 -29.55 0.26
N ALA A 598 7.79 -30.54 0.29
CA ALA A 598 9.12 -30.39 0.89
C ALA A 598 9.89 -29.24 0.21
N GLY A 599 10.51 -28.40 1.03
CA GLY A 599 11.32 -27.29 0.53
C GLY A 599 10.56 -25.98 0.26
N LEU A 600 9.23 -25.95 0.31
CA LEU A 600 8.47 -24.70 0.10
C LEU A 600 8.55 -23.78 1.32
N LEU A 601 8.33 -24.32 2.52
CA LEU A 601 8.37 -23.54 3.76
C LEU A 601 9.80 -23.09 4.08
N ARG A 602 9.95 -21.78 4.33
CA ARG A 602 11.23 -21.10 4.55
C ARG A 602 10.99 -19.97 5.54
N TYR A 603 10.95 -20.26 6.82
CA TYR A 603 10.86 -19.27 7.89
C TYR A 603 12.19 -19.33 8.66
N PRO A 604 12.71 -18.25 9.28
CA PRO A 604 13.69 -18.42 10.34
C PRO A 604 12.99 -19.27 11.39
N VAL A 605 13.30 -20.57 11.41
CA VAL A 605 13.05 -21.38 12.60
C VAL A 605 13.73 -20.57 13.68
N SER A 606 12.94 -19.89 14.51
CA SER A 606 13.50 -19.21 15.67
C SER A 606 14.41 -20.24 16.33
N ASP A 607 15.70 -19.93 16.45
CA ASP A 607 16.74 -20.86 16.90
C ASP A 607 16.43 -21.48 18.30
N VAL A 608 15.35 -21.07 18.95
CA VAL A 608 14.76 -21.64 20.17
C VAL A 608 14.03 -22.99 20.00
N ASN A 609 13.73 -23.47 18.78
CA ASN A 609 13.00 -24.74 18.57
C ASN A 609 13.83 -25.86 17.92
N LEU A 610 15.12 -25.63 17.68
CA LEU A 610 16.03 -26.71 17.33
C LEU A 610 16.48 -27.36 18.64
N SER A 611 16.42 -28.70 18.71
CA SER A 611 16.85 -29.43 19.91
C SER A 611 18.36 -29.35 20.17
N GLU A 612 19.12 -28.77 19.23
CA GLU A 612 20.58 -28.70 19.21
C GLU A 612 21.04 -27.24 19.13
N PHE A 613 22.18 -26.91 19.76
CA PHE A 613 22.79 -25.58 19.66
C PHE A 613 23.40 -25.36 18.26
N HIS A 614 23.24 -24.15 17.71
CA HIS A 614 23.76 -23.75 16.40
C HIS A 614 24.82 -22.65 16.50
N GLN A 615 25.55 -22.43 15.40
CA GLN A 615 26.69 -21.51 15.35
C GLN A 615 26.34 -20.08 15.79
N VAL A 616 25.18 -19.62 15.35
CA VAL A 616 24.71 -18.25 15.59
C VAL A 616 24.39 -17.98 17.06
N ASP A 617 23.98 -19.02 17.81
CA ASP A 617 23.68 -18.92 19.25
C ASP A 617 24.91 -18.53 20.08
N GLN A 618 26.11 -18.78 19.55
CA GLN A 618 27.39 -18.42 20.17
C GLN A 618 28.15 -17.34 19.38
N GLY A 619 27.48 -16.64 18.44
CA GLY A 619 28.07 -15.56 17.67
C GLY A 619 29.10 -16.01 16.63
N PHE A 620 29.00 -17.26 16.16
CA PHE A 620 29.82 -17.80 15.07
C PHE A 620 29.04 -17.87 13.77
N LEU A 621 29.76 -17.77 12.66
CA LEU A 621 29.20 -17.87 11.31
C LEU A 621 29.24 -19.31 10.78
N ALA A 622 30.25 -20.06 11.20
CA ALA A 622 30.39 -21.49 10.96
C ALA A 622 31.24 -22.10 12.09
N TRP A 623 31.10 -23.40 12.34
CA TRP A 623 32.03 -24.16 13.16
C TRP A 623 32.30 -25.53 12.56
N THR A 624 33.38 -26.20 13.00
CA THR A 624 33.68 -27.57 12.56
C THR A 624 32.82 -28.63 13.28
N ALA A 625 32.35 -28.34 14.49
CA ALA A 625 31.41 -29.11 15.29
C ALA A 625 30.83 -28.26 16.45
N ASP A 626 29.72 -28.70 17.04
CA ASP A 626 29.17 -28.12 18.28
C ASP A 626 30.21 -28.21 19.42
N PRO A 627 30.58 -27.09 20.08
CA PRO A 627 31.49 -27.09 21.22
C PRO A 627 31.07 -27.98 22.39
N ALA A 628 29.78 -28.29 22.57
CA ALA A 628 29.32 -29.14 23.66
C ALA A 628 29.76 -30.61 23.52
N VAL A 629 30.07 -31.06 22.30
CA VAL A 629 30.42 -32.46 21.99
C VAL A 629 31.92 -32.68 21.76
N ILE A 630 32.77 -31.67 21.98
CA ILE A 630 34.21 -31.77 21.77
C ILE A 630 34.94 -32.32 23.00
N SER A 631 36.04 -33.03 22.77
CA SER A 631 36.91 -33.56 23.83
C SER A 631 37.61 -32.43 24.61
N GLY A 632 37.54 -32.50 25.94
CA GLY A 632 38.20 -31.55 26.84
C GLY A 632 39.73 -31.67 26.87
N SER A 633 40.29 -32.84 26.56
CA SER A 633 41.74 -33.09 26.49
C SER A 633 42.38 -32.66 25.16
N GLY A 634 41.55 -32.46 24.12
CA GLY A 634 41.97 -32.11 22.78
C GLY A 634 42.87 -33.12 22.07
N PHE A 635 43.34 -32.73 20.88
CA PHE A 635 44.17 -33.55 20.00
C PHE A 635 45.50 -32.87 19.71
N VAL A 636 46.57 -33.67 19.77
CA VAL A 636 47.96 -33.23 19.64
C VAL A 636 48.23 -32.60 18.27
N LEU A 637 48.92 -31.47 18.26
CA LEU A 637 49.59 -30.91 17.10
C LEU A 637 51.06 -31.34 17.11
N ASN A 638 51.40 -32.40 16.36
CA ASN A 638 52.79 -32.83 16.25
C ASN A 638 53.64 -31.77 15.53
N SER A 639 54.86 -31.56 16.02
CA SER A 639 55.77 -30.57 15.43
C SER A 639 55.97 -30.82 13.95
N GLY A 640 55.75 -29.78 13.15
CA GLY A 640 55.95 -29.74 11.71
C GLY A 640 54.77 -30.24 10.87
N VAL A 641 53.66 -30.66 11.50
CA VAL A 641 52.49 -31.20 10.81
C VAL A 641 51.39 -30.15 10.73
N VAL A 642 50.86 -29.92 9.52
CA VAL A 642 49.66 -29.10 9.33
C VAL A 642 48.43 -29.99 9.42
N TYR A 643 47.52 -29.65 10.32
CA TYR A 643 46.24 -30.33 10.48
C TYR A 643 45.10 -29.48 9.93
N LEU A 644 44.26 -30.05 9.08
CA LEU A 644 43.16 -29.39 8.41
C LEU A 644 41.84 -29.91 8.95
N SER A 645 40.94 -29.01 9.37
CA SER A 645 39.57 -29.36 9.79
C SER A 645 38.57 -28.71 8.86
N ARG A 646 37.76 -29.53 8.19
CA ARG A 646 36.77 -29.07 7.20
C ARG A 646 35.63 -28.35 7.90
N ILE A 647 35.27 -27.18 7.37
CA ILE A 647 34.20 -26.34 7.85
C ILE A 647 33.22 -26.03 6.70
N LYS A 648 31.92 -25.99 7.01
CA LYS A 648 30.86 -25.75 6.03
C LYS A 648 30.29 -24.35 6.24
N VAL A 649 30.29 -23.54 5.19
CA VAL A 649 29.64 -22.23 5.15
C VAL A 649 28.31 -22.40 4.41
N VAL A 650 27.20 -22.13 5.09
CA VAL A 650 25.83 -22.31 4.56
C VAL A 650 25.09 -21.00 4.29
N ASN A 651 25.58 -19.88 4.83
CA ASN A 651 24.98 -18.55 4.65
C ASN A 651 25.69 -17.78 3.53
N ARG A 652 24.95 -16.94 2.80
CA ARG A 652 25.49 -16.20 1.63
C ARG A 652 26.27 -14.95 2.07
N LEU A 653 27.41 -14.72 1.41
CA LEU A 653 28.33 -13.58 1.55
C LEU A 653 28.67 -13.20 3.00
N THR A 654 29.69 -13.87 3.53
CA THR A 654 30.14 -13.64 4.89
C THR A 654 31.59 -13.18 4.88
N VAL A 655 31.83 -11.97 5.39
CA VAL A 655 33.18 -11.48 5.68
C VAL A 655 33.60 -12.06 7.02
N ILE A 656 34.67 -12.82 7.04
CA ILE A 656 35.30 -13.28 8.28
C ILE A 656 36.62 -12.57 8.47
N SER A 657 36.99 -12.32 9.72
CA SER A 657 38.26 -11.69 10.08
C SER A 657 39.00 -12.44 11.18
N ASN A 658 38.35 -13.44 11.78
CA ASN A 658 38.90 -14.19 12.89
C ASN A 658 38.62 -15.69 12.76
N LEU A 659 39.63 -16.48 13.11
CA LEU A 659 39.53 -17.92 13.32
C LEU A 659 39.62 -18.19 14.82
N MET A 660 38.58 -18.77 15.41
CA MET A 660 38.55 -19.11 16.82
C MET A 660 38.88 -20.58 17.03
N TYR A 661 39.63 -20.89 18.09
CA TYR A 661 39.99 -22.25 18.48
C TYR A 661 40.20 -22.35 19.99
N TYR A 662 40.30 -23.55 20.55
CA TYR A 662 40.53 -23.75 21.99
C TYR A 662 41.76 -24.62 22.24
N VAL A 663 42.68 -24.13 23.08
CA VAL A 663 43.89 -24.86 23.48
C VAL A 663 43.60 -25.63 24.76
N ALA A 664 43.54 -26.96 24.63
CA ALA A 664 43.31 -27.88 25.74
C ALA A 664 44.58 -28.12 26.57
N VAL A 665 45.72 -28.28 25.89
CA VAL A 665 47.03 -28.44 26.52
C VAL A 665 47.98 -27.42 25.90
N ALA A 666 48.54 -26.56 26.74
CA ALA A 666 49.49 -25.54 26.32
C ALA A 666 50.81 -26.18 25.87
N GLY A 667 51.34 -25.70 24.75
CA GLY A 667 52.66 -26.11 24.29
C GLY A 667 53.77 -25.48 25.12
N THR A 668 54.86 -26.22 25.35
CA THR A 668 56.08 -25.68 25.99
C THR A 668 57.25 -25.73 25.02
N SER A 669 58.18 -24.79 25.15
CA SER A 669 59.34 -24.66 24.25
C SER A 669 58.94 -24.62 22.77
N LEU A 670 57.88 -23.86 22.45
CA LEU A 670 57.45 -23.60 21.08
C LEU A 670 58.45 -22.70 20.37
N THR A 671 58.74 -23.01 19.11
CA THR A 671 59.65 -22.23 18.27
C THR A 671 58.93 -20.99 17.77
N ALA A 672 59.40 -19.81 18.19
CA ALA A 672 58.84 -18.53 17.77
C ALA A 672 58.81 -18.40 16.24
N GLY A 673 57.72 -17.85 15.71
CA GLY A 673 57.51 -17.66 14.27
C GLY A 673 57.15 -18.93 13.51
N GLN A 674 56.80 -20.04 14.18
CA GLN A 674 56.51 -21.32 13.53
C GLN A 674 55.20 -22.00 13.97
N SER A 675 54.28 -21.24 14.59
CA SER A 675 52.95 -21.73 14.95
C SER A 675 51.88 -20.83 14.33
N PHE A 676 50.91 -21.40 13.63
CA PHE A 676 49.95 -20.63 12.82
C PHE A 676 48.57 -21.29 12.77
N VAL A 677 47.54 -20.46 12.57
CA VAL A 677 46.20 -20.89 12.20
C VAL A 677 45.81 -20.20 10.90
N GLY A 678 45.19 -20.92 9.97
CA GLY A 678 44.85 -20.34 8.66
C GLY A 678 43.62 -20.95 8.02
N LEU A 679 43.23 -20.39 6.89
CA LEU A 679 42.05 -20.78 6.14
C LEU A 679 42.41 -21.17 4.71
N TYR A 680 41.95 -22.33 4.28
CA TYR A 680 42.09 -22.82 2.92
C TYR A 680 40.74 -22.99 2.24
N ASN A 681 40.68 -22.77 0.92
CA ASN A 681 39.50 -23.11 0.12
C ASN A 681 39.39 -24.64 -0.11
N SER A 682 38.28 -25.08 -0.72
CA SER A 682 38.05 -26.49 -1.04
C SER A 682 39.02 -27.10 -2.06
N SER A 683 39.81 -26.28 -2.75
CA SER A 683 40.87 -26.72 -3.68
C SER A 683 42.23 -26.83 -3.01
N GLY A 684 42.33 -26.46 -1.73
CA GLY A 684 43.57 -26.51 -0.96
C GLY A 684 44.49 -25.29 -1.13
N THR A 685 44.00 -24.16 -1.66
CA THR A 685 44.74 -22.90 -1.69
C THR A 685 44.57 -22.14 -0.37
N LEU A 686 45.68 -21.62 0.19
CA LEU A 686 45.66 -20.78 1.38
C LEU A 686 45.03 -19.42 1.04
N LEU A 687 43.96 -19.07 1.73
CA LEU A 687 43.25 -17.80 1.58
C LEU A 687 43.83 -16.74 2.53
N ALA A 688 44.04 -17.12 3.79
CA ALA A 688 44.63 -16.24 4.79
C ALA A 688 45.30 -17.05 5.91
N SER A 689 46.36 -16.49 6.48
CA SER A 689 47.06 -17.02 7.66
C SER A 689 47.03 -15.98 8.78
N SER A 690 47.01 -16.45 10.02
CA SER A 690 47.21 -15.61 11.19
C SER A 690 48.65 -15.13 11.31
N ALA A 691 48.87 -14.13 12.16
CA ALA A 691 50.19 -13.89 12.75
C ALA A 691 50.63 -15.07 13.62
N ASP A 692 51.91 -15.09 14.03
CA ASP A 692 52.50 -16.15 14.87
C ASP A 692 51.65 -16.39 16.14
N GLN A 693 51.29 -17.65 16.36
CA GLN A 693 50.44 -18.12 17.44
C GLN A 693 51.23 -18.76 18.58
N THR A 694 52.56 -18.71 18.56
CA THR A 694 53.43 -19.31 19.60
C THR A 694 53.01 -18.87 21.01
N SER A 695 52.80 -17.58 21.25
CA SER A 695 52.35 -17.07 22.56
C SER A 695 50.93 -17.54 22.93
N ALA A 696 50.02 -17.58 21.95
CA ALA A 696 48.63 -17.97 22.16
C ALA A 696 48.50 -19.48 22.47
N MET A 697 49.23 -20.31 21.73
CA MET A 697 49.28 -21.77 21.91
C MET A 697 50.11 -22.21 23.13
N GLY A 698 50.93 -21.31 23.69
CA GLY A 698 51.64 -21.51 24.95
C GLY A 698 50.76 -21.34 26.20
N THR A 699 49.46 -21.07 26.06
CA THR A 699 48.52 -20.93 27.17
C THR A 699 47.22 -21.69 26.88
N THR A 700 46.58 -22.25 27.90
CA THR A 700 45.29 -22.94 27.76
C THR A 700 44.14 -21.95 27.55
N GLY A 701 43.00 -22.43 27.04
CA GLY A 701 41.77 -21.65 26.88
C GLY A 701 41.43 -21.28 25.43
N ALA A 702 40.34 -20.51 25.26
CA ALA A 702 39.88 -20.02 23.96
C ALA A 702 40.85 -18.98 23.38
N LYS A 703 41.10 -19.06 22.07
CA LYS A 703 42.00 -18.20 21.32
C LYS A 703 41.31 -17.64 20.09
N THR A 704 41.71 -16.42 19.73
CA THR A 704 41.26 -15.74 18.51
C THR A 704 42.48 -15.46 17.65
N ALA A 705 42.56 -16.09 16.49
CA ALA A 705 43.57 -15.85 15.47
C ALA A 705 43.00 -14.90 14.41
N ALA A 706 43.40 -13.63 14.49
CA ALA A 706 43.03 -12.64 13.46
C ALA A 706 43.69 -12.99 12.12
N ILE A 707 42.94 -12.81 11.03
CA ILE A 707 43.37 -13.02 9.65
C ILE A 707 42.98 -11.80 8.81
N THR A 708 43.64 -11.60 7.66
CA THR A 708 43.18 -10.62 6.67
C THR A 708 41.75 -10.96 6.25
N PRO A 709 40.79 -10.01 6.30
CA PRO A 709 39.39 -10.30 6.04
C PRO A 709 39.17 -11.07 4.73
N GLN A 710 38.36 -12.13 4.79
CA GLN A 710 38.02 -12.97 3.64
C GLN A 710 36.52 -12.98 3.42
N THR A 711 36.08 -12.71 2.20
CA THR A 711 34.69 -12.90 1.78
C THR A 711 34.51 -14.34 1.30
N LEU A 712 33.69 -15.10 2.01
CA LEU A 712 33.45 -16.51 1.68
C LEU A 712 32.09 -16.70 0.99
N SER A 713 32.08 -17.58 -0.01
CA SER A 713 30.86 -18.07 -0.67
C SER A 713 30.32 -19.30 0.06
N VAL A 714 29.06 -19.66 -0.19
CA VAL A 714 28.51 -20.94 0.29
C VAL A 714 29.37 -22.09 -0.24
N GLY A 715 29.83 -22.97 0.64
CA GLY A 715 30.77 -24.01 0.26
C GLY A 715 31.54 -24.62 1.43
N TYR A 716 32.60 -25.34 1.10
CA TYR A 716 33.48 -25.99 2.06
C TYR A 716 34.85 -25.32 2.08
N TYR A 717 35.40 -25.20 3.29
CA TYR A 717 36.72 -24.63 3.55
C TYR A 717 37.43 -25.51 4.58
N TYR A 718 38.71 -25.23 4.83
CA TYR A 718 39.49 -25.90 5.87
C TYR A 718 40.17 -24.89 6.77
N VAL A 719 40.01 -25.06 8.09
CA VAL A 719 40.85 -24.37 9.08
C VAL A 719 42.08 -25.22 9.34
N ALA A 720 43.25 -24.62 9.16
CA ALA A 720 44.54 -25.25 9.33
C ALA A 720 45.17 -24.89 10.68
N PHE A 721 45.86 -25.84 11.29
CA PHE A 721 46.61 -25.67 12.53
C PHE A 721 48.05 -26.18 12.35
N LEU A 722 49.03 -25.38 12.73
CA LEU A 722 50.44 -25.74 12.78
C LEU A 722 51.04 -25.26 14.11
N ALA A 723 51.80 -26.13 14.78
CA ALA A 723 52.58 -25.76 15.95
C ALA A 723 53.93 -26.48 15.90
N ASN A 724 55.00 -25.76 16.21
CA ASN A 724 56.37 -26.30 16.22
C ASN A 724 57.02 -26.06 17.57
N GLY A 725 57.73 -27.06 18.08
CA GLY A 725 58.43 -26.95 19.36
C GLY A 725 59.13 -28.25 19.75
N THR A 726 59.93 -28.16 20.81
CA THR A 726 60.70 -29.30 21.36
C THR A 726 60.20 -29.78 22.72
N GLY A 727 59.30 -29.03 23.35
CA GLY A 727 58.69 -29.39 24.63
C GLY A 727 57.36 -30.13 24.46
N THR A 728 56.46 -29.92 25.42
CA THR A 728 55.10 -30.44 25.39
C THR A 728 54.38 -29.94 24.13
N ALA A 729 53.76 -30.86 23.38
CA ALA A 729 53.00 -30.50 22.19
C ALA A 729 51.67 -29.82 22.56
N VAL A 730 51.20 -28.94 21.68
CA VAL A 730 49.92 -28.25 21.83
C VAL A 730 48.78 -29.23 21.56
N ASN A 731 47.76 -29.26 22.41
CA ASN A 731 46.50 -29.92 22.07
C ASN A 731 45.43 -28.88 21.76
N VAL A 732 44.76 -29.05 20.63
CA VAL A 732 43.57 -28.25 20.27
C VAL A 732 42.32 -29.10 20.52
N SER A 733 41.35 -28.56 21.23
CA SER A 733 40.06 -29.24 21.44
C SER A 733 39.42 -29.60 20.12
N GLY A 734 38.66 -30.68 20.09
CA GLY A 734 38.03 -31.17 18.87
C GLY A 734 37.17 -32.38 19.11
N ALA A 735 36.45 -32.80 18.09
CA ALA A 735 35.71 -34.05 18.08
C ALA A 735 36.48 -35.10 17.28
N GLY A 736 36.58 -36.33 17.79
CA GLY A 736 37.28 -37.40 17.09
C GLY A 736 36.74 -38.77 17.46
N GLY A 737 37.04 -39.75 16.61
CA GLY A 737 36.58 -41.12 16.73
C GLY A 737 37.28 -42.03 15.74
N ASN A 738 36.54 -42.89 15.06
CA ASN A 738 37.08 -43.74 14.00
C ASN A 738 37.26 -42.92 12.70
N THR A 739 38.45 -42.97 12.08
CA THR A 739 38.77 -42.30 10.80
C THR A 739 37.80 -42.68 9.69
N GLY A 740 37.41 -43.96 9.62
CA GLY A 740 36.52 -44.48 8.59
C GLY A 740 35.08 -43.97 8.73
N VAL A 741 34.60 -43.77 9.97
CA VAL A 741 33.26 -43.25 10.23
C VAL A 741 33.22 -41.73 10.01
N THR A 742 34.25 -41.03 10.50
CA THR A 742 34.34 -39.56 10.38
C THR A 742 34.34 -39.10 8.91
N ASN A 743 34.88 -39.94 8.03
CA ASN A 743 35.01 -39.67 6.60
C ASN A 743 34.17 -40.62 5.73
N ILE A 744 33.13 -41.25 6.30
CA ILE A 744 32.32 -42.22 5.57
C ILE A 744 31.73 -41.56 4.32
N ASN A 745 31.84 -42.23 3.18
CA ASN A 745 31.42 -41.74 1.85
C ASN A 745 32.13 -40.46 1.36
N LEU A 746 33.28 -40.09 1.94
CA LEU A 746 34.10 -38.98 1.46
C LEU A 746 35.38 -39.51 0.81
N ALA A 747 35.72 -38.99 -0.37
CA ALA A 747 37.05 -39.16 -0.95
C ALA A 747 38.10 -38.43 -0.11
N THR A 748 39.37 -38.85 -0.20
CA THR A 748 40.48 -38.29 0.59
C THR A 748 40.51 -36.75 0.56
N GLY A 749 40.44 -36.13 -0.62
CA GLY A 749 40.49 -34.67 -0.76
C GLY A 749 39.29 -33.90 -0.18
N SER A 750 38.24 -34.63 0.20
CA SER A 750 37.03 -34.11 0.84
C SER A 750 36.90 -34.57 2.30
N SER A 751 37.92 -35.17 2.90
CA SER A 751 37.85 -35.66 4.28
C SER A 751 37.52 -34.53 5.26
N ARG A 752 36.81 -34.84 6.35
CA ARG A 752 36.50 -33.87 7.40
C ARG A 752 37.73 -33.44 8.19
N SER A 753 38.76 -34.28 8.23
CA SER A 753 40.06 -33.95 8.80
C SER A 753 41.19 -34.58 8.02
N LEU A 754 42.26 -33.81 7.79
CA LEU A 754 43.46 -34.21 7.05
C LEU A 754 44.72 -33.78 7.82
N GLN A 755 45.84 -34.43 7.55
CA GLN A 755 47.15 -34.01 8.00
C GLN A 755 48.20 -34.12 6.89
N THR A 756 49.18 -33.23 6.93
CA THR A 756 50.37 -33.29 6.06
C THR A 756 51.46 -34.19 6.64
N ALA A 757 52.53 -34.41 5.88
CA ALA A 757 53.80 -34.86 6.45
C ALA A 757 54.38 -33.80 7.41
N ALA A 758 55.27 -34.23 8.30
CA ALA A 758 56.03 -33.33 9.16
C ALA A 758 57.06 -32.49 8.37
N GLY A 759 57.59 -31.42 8.98
CA GLY A 759 58.63 -30.57 8.39
C GLY A 759 58.18 -29.16 7.97
N ASN A 760 56.90 -28.81 8.16
CA ASN A 760 56.41 -27.47 7.85
C ASN A 760 56.81 -26.48 8.95
N THR A 761 57.41 -25.35 8.56
CA THR A 761 57.69 -24.23 9.47
C THR A 761 56.70 -23.07 9.33
N ALA A 762 55.84 -23.11 8.31
CA ALA A 762 54.74 -22.19 8.06
C ALA A 762 53.59 -22.93 7.33
N LEU A 763 52.43 -22.30 7.22
CA LEU A 763 51.31 -22.83 6.42
C LEU A 763 51.65 -22.77 4.92
N PRO A 764 51.62 -23.90 4.17
CA PRO A 764 51.91 -23.90 2.74
C PRO A 764 50.92 -23.07 1.93
N ALA A 765 51.38 -22.36 0.89
CA ALA A 765 50.48 -21.56 0.04
C ALA A 765 49.41 -22.42 -0.69
N SER A 766 49.70 -23.71 -0.91
CA SER A 766 48.76 -24.67 -1.46
C SER A 766 49.04 -26.07 -0.88
N ILE A 767 47.97 -26.85 -0.69
CA ILE A 767 48.01 -28.24 -0.25
C ILE A 767 47.17 -29.07 -1.20
N THR A 768 47.77 -30.07 -1.84
CA THR A 768 47.02 -31.06 -2.63
C THR A 768 46.22 -31.96 -1.69
N LEU A 769 44.96 -31.62 -1.44
CA LEU A 769 44.13 -32.30 -0.42
C LEU A 769 43.99 -33.80 -0.65
N GLY A 770 43.87 -34.23 -1.92
CA GLY A 770 43.71 -35.64 -2.28
C GLY A 770 44.90 -36.54 -1.95
N SER A 771 46.10 -35.96 -1.73
CA SER A 771 47.31 -36.71 -1.36
C SER A 771 47.61 -36.69 0.14
N GLN A 772 46.78 -36.02 0.94
CA GLN A 772 47.00 -35.92 2.39
C GLN A 772 46.41 -37.12 3.13
N THR A 773 46.88 -37.37 4.36
CA THR A 773 46.39 -38.49 5.16
C THR A 773 45.13 -38.10 5.93
N PRO A 774 44.00 -38.84 5.81
CA PRO A 774 42.83 -38.65 6.66
C PRO A 774 43.19 -38.79 8.14
N ASN A 775 42.69 -37.86 8.95
CA ASN A 775 42.95 -37.82 10.38
C ASN A 775 41.66 -38.15 11.17
N ILE A 776 41.82 -38.76 12.35
CA ILE A 776 40.71 -39.15 13.24
C ILE A 776 40.03 -37.95 13.92
N ALA A 777 40.70 -36.81 13.98
CA ALA A 777 40.35 -35.70 14.85
C ALA A 777 39.99 -34.45 14.04
N VAL A 778 38.73 -34.03 14.11
CA VAL A 778 38.27 -32.73 13.64
C VAL A 778 38.53 -31.72 14.76
N ARG A 779 39.58 -30.91 14.60
CA ARG A 779 39.90 -29.87 15.58
C ARG A 779 38.83 -28.79 15.52
N TRP A 780 38.45 -28.31 16.69
CA TRP A 780 37.39 -27.34 16.82
C TRP A 780 37.88 -25.99 16.30
N ALA A 781 37.12 -25.42 15.38
CA ALA A 781 37.31 -24.07 14.90
C ALA A 781 35.96 -23.39 14.69
N GLY A 782 35.89 -22.10 15.01
CA GLY A 782 34.77 -21.21 14.70
C GLY A 782 35.21 -20.08 13.77
N LEU A 783 34.34 -19.67 12.85
CA LEU A 783 34.55 -18.50 11.98
C LEU A 783 33.80 -17.29 12.56
N LYS A 784 34.48 -16.15 12.63
CA LYS A 784 33.92 -14.89 13.12
C LYS A 784 34.34 -13.68 12.27
#